data_AF-A0A3A9JTT9-F1
#
_entry.id   AF-A0A3A9JTT9-F1
#
_cell.length_a   1.000
_cell.length_b   1.000
_cell.length_c   1.000
_cell.angle_alpha   90.00
_cell.angle_beta   90.00
_cell.angle_gamma   90.00
#
_symmetry.space_group_name_H-M   'P 1'
#
loop_
_entity.id
_entity.type
_entity.pdbx_description
1 polymer ?
#
loop_
_entity_poly.entity_id
_entity_poly.type
_entity_poly.pdbx_seq_one_letter_code
_entity_poly.pdbx_strand_id
1 'polypeptide(L)'
;MEYLAHYDKKTGEKQSLKEHLNSVAQFASVHLSSTVEFDDICNEMIRKIIYWMGYLHDLGKYTDYFQEYLINDKENHLKNHAHISACYIYSFLSNIESNKKLNMDSQKILTFLCYLCIRLHHTSLKTEGLFPRGIWKDLYVLSEHLNKKSCNIFKDLCLEYKLTFEEFCSYFDIKKLENNKSYFEYIPTKFHSGRISDPKWYFLLIYLFSLLIDMDKLNSADIEPQSATNVPPDNVTAYLIRKHGKNFNSDFIGKREEVRKKMLEVINDLSDEEIRNVRFFTLSAPTGIGKTLSSLQCILRLQQRIQQIQGYTPRIITAIPFINIIEQNKLEYENVFGEDARLVVHHRFSDFSSTNSSKEEMPVDKALLETESWEGDVILTTFVQLFQSIFTGENRLLKKINKIAGSIVVLDEAQAIPEDYMPLIGATLQLISKFYGTRFILMTATQPKLLEFGDLLFAMEKMKFNKNKRIELIPNSEKYFKDLDRTKFVPLLNKRLNNEEFIELFFEKWSKDKSALIVVNTIKRSIELYTKLKKELEKINSNVPIFYLSTNIIPLKRKQVIKEIRELLSKRQPVILVSTQTIEAGVDMDFDMAFRDFAPIDSLIQTAGRVNREGKKGKFLPVYIIQLENDNHYVYQLCHRQSTIELLTQKEEILEPEYGGLADKYYNLALERGVSDVSKRLWEEGIMKLKFDTLKEFKLIDNIGEVYDVFIEKKDSKATALADAYEEVFKYKDEFHYDLREILPESLAKQFGNTLSVFQRKTLLRLIRSRMSEYMVQIRVSRLKDNVPIEFKNRGNIDSNFYWVPPGQFENYYDEETGFKDESGNSFII
;
A
#
# COMPACT_ATOMS: atom_id res chain seq x y z
N MET A 1 -0.69 -5.02 -45.97
CA MET A 1 -0.14 -5.94 -44.97
C MET A 1 -0.76 -5.52 -43.65
N GLU A 2 -1.40 -6.44 -42.94
CA GLU A 2 -1.99 -6.15 -41.63
C GLU A 2 -0.85 -6.15 -40.60
N TYR A 3 -0.68 -5.04 -39.87
CA TYR A 3 0.32 -4.92 -38.81
C TYR A 3 -0.35 -5.22 -37.48
N LEU A 4 0.24 -6.10 -36.68
CA LEU A 4 -0.34 -6.54 -35.40
C LEU A 4 0.41 -5.93 -34.22
N ALA A 5 -0.34 -5.52 -33.19
CA ALA A 5 0.21 -5.17 -31.89
C ALA A 5 0.38 -6.40 -31.00
N HIS A 6 -0.63 -7.29 -31.03
CA HIS A 6 -0.72 -8.50 -30.23
C HIS A 6 -1.25 -9.66 -31.09
N TYR A 7 -0.75 -10.85 -30.79
CA TYR A 7 -1.18 -12.10 -31.42
C TYR A 7 -1.11 -13.23 -30.39
N ASP A 8 -2.27 -13.76 -29.99
CA ASP A 8 -2.33 -14.97 -29.16
C ASP A 8 -2.37 -16.19 -30.08
N LYS A 9 -1.29 -16.97 -30.07
CA LYS A 9 -1.14 -18.16 -30.91
C LYS A 9 -2.05 -19.32 -30.50
N LYS A 10 -2.52 -19.36 -29.24
CA LYS A 10 -3.37 -20.43 -28.72
C LYS A 10 -4.84 -20.20 -29.08
N THR A 11 -5.31 -18.97 -28.94
CA THR A 11 -6.71 -18.61 -29.29
C THR A 11 -6.86 -18.20 -30.75
N GLY A 12 -5.76 -17.81 -31.41
CA GLY A 12 -5.76 -17.25 -32.76
C GLY A 12 -6.17 -15.77 -32.80
N GLU A 13 -6.41 -15.15 -31.65
CA GLU A 13 -6.84 -13.76 -31.53
C GLU A 13 -5.74 -12.80 -31.96
N LYS A 14 -6.12 -11.79 -32.74
CA LYS A 14 -5.25 -10.77 -33.30
C LYS A 14 -5.78 -9.40 -32.93
N GLN A 15 -4.87 -8.51 -32.58
CA GLN A 15 -5.18 -7.10 -32.41
C GLN A 15 -4.36 -6.27 -33.40
N SER A 16 -5.05 -5.47 -34.22
CA SER A 16 -4.40 -4.55 -35.15
C SER A 16 -3.60 -3.49 -34.40
N LEU A 17 -2.40 -3.18 -34.91
CA LEU A 17 -1.52 -2.16 -34.34
C LEU A 17 -2.18 -0.78 -34.35
N LYS A 18 -2.91 -0.46 -35.43
CA LYS A 18 -3.66 0.80 -35.54
C LYS A 18 -4.72 0.93 -34.45
N GLU A 19 -5.50 -0.12 -34.24
CA GLU A 19 -6.61 -0.13 -33.27
C GLU A 19 -6.07 0.02 -31.85
N HIS A 20 -5.02 -0.74 -31.53
CA HIS A 20 -4.31 -0.65 -30.26
C HIS A 20 -3.79 0.77 -29.98
N LEU A 21 -3.01 1.35 -30.90
CA LEU A 21 -2.44 2.70 -30.74
C LEU A 21 -3.54 3.78 -30.58
N ASN A 22 -4.63 3.69 -31.36
CA ASN A 22 -5.76 4.60 -31.21
C ASN A 22 -6.44 4.45 -29.84
N SER A 23 -6.67 3.21 -29.41
CA SER A 23 -7.36 2.92 -28.15
C SER A 23 -6.55 3.41 -26.96
N VAL A 24 -5.24 3.09 -26.91
CA VAL A 24 -4.35 3.55 -25.84
C VAL A 24 -4.28 5.08 -25.81
N ALA A 25 -4.17 5.75 -26.96
CA ALA A 25 -4.16 7.21 -27.04
C ALA A 25 -5.46 7.85 -26.52
N GLN A 26 -6.60 7.29 -26.91
CA GLN A 26 -7.92 7.76 -26.48
C GLN A 26 -8.12 7.53 -24.99
N PHE A 27 -7.87 6.31 -24.51
CA PHE A 27 -8.00 5.98 -23.09
C PHE A 27 -7.08 6.83 -22.22
N ALA A 28 -5.80 6.96 -22.57
CA ALA A 28 -4.89 7.80 -21.81
C ALA A 28 -5.32 9.28 -21.79
N SER A 29 -5.82 9.80 -22.91
CA SER A 29 -6.35 11.16 -22.98
C SER A 29 -7.62 11.33 -22.13
N VAL A 30 -8.59 10.42 -22.20
CA VAL A 30 -9.87 10.51 -21.49
C VAL A 30 -9.68 10.33 -19.98
N HIS A 31 -8.87 9.36 -19.56
CA HIS A 31 -8.63 9.04 -18.16
C HIS A 31 -7.57 9.93 -17.48
N LEU A 32 -7.02 10.91 -18.18
CA LEU A 32 -6.26 11.99 -17.56
C LEU A 32 -7.17 12.77 -16.61
N SER A 33 -6.88 12.72 -15.31
CA SER A 33 -7.61 13.49 -14.30
C SER A 33 -7.58 14.98 -14.63
N SER A 34 -8.73 15.65 -14.55
CA SER A 34 -8.86 17.10 -14.76
C SER A 34 -8.13 17.93 -13.71
N THR A 35 -7.76 17.33 -12.58
CA THR A 35 -7.08 17.98 -11.46
C THR A 35 -5.56 18.00 -11.58
N VAL A 36 -4.99 17.33 -12.58
CA VAL A 36 -3.53 17.23 -12.73
C VAL A 36 -3.00 18.48 -13.41
N GLU A 37 -2.13 19.20 -12.72
CA GLU A 37 -1.52 20.44 -13.18
C GLU A 37 -0.19 20.67 -12.48
N PHE A 38 0.79 21.21 -13.20
CA PHE A 38 2.08 21.61 -12.65
C PHE A 38 2.32 23.09 -12.93
N ASP A 39 3.24 23.70 -12.18
CA ASP A 39 3.44 25.15 -12.14
C ASP A 39 3.52 25.82 -13.53
N ASP A 40 4.24 25.21 -14.47
CA ASP A 40 4.43 25.68 -15.86
C ASP A 40 3.81 24.74 -16.92
N ILE A 41 3.05 23.72 -16.51
CA ILE A 41 2.48 22.70 -17.41
C ILE A 41 1.01 22.45 -17.05
N CYS A 42 0.10 23.03 -17.83
CA CYS A 42 -1.35 22.91 -17.60
C CYS A 42 -1.90 21.54 -18.05
N ASN A 43 -3.07 21.18 -17.52
CA ASN A 43 -3.75 19.91 -17.82
C ASN A 43 -3.93 19.65 -19.33
N GLU A 44 -4.34 20.67 -20.09
CA GLU A 44 -4.57 20.56 -21.54
C GLU A 44 -3.29 20.15 -22.28
N MET A 45 -2.14 20.68 -21.86
CA MET A 45 -0.85 20.33 -22.45
C MET A 45 -0.48 18.87 -22.14
N ILE A 46 -0.69 18.44 -20.89
CA ILE A 46 -0.45 17.05 -20.47
C ILE A 46 -1.36 16.10 -21.28
N ARG A 47 -2.62 16.49 -21.52
CA ARG A 47 -3.59 15.73 -22.32
C ARG A 47 -3.13 15.53 -23.75
N LYS A 48 -2.62 16.60 -24.39
CA LYS A 48 -2.06 16.51 -25.75
C LYS A 48 -0.83 15.61 -25.78
N ILE A 49 0.07 15.75 -24.82
CA ILE A 49 1.29 14.95 -24.72
C ILE A 49 0.96 13.47 -24.55
N ILE A 50 0.09 13.13 -23.59
CA ILE A 50 -0.21 11.73 -23.30
C ILE A 50 -0.98 11.06 -24.44
N TYR A 51 -1.84 11.81 -25.14
CA TYR A 51 -2.48 11.33 -26.37
C TYR A 51 -1.42 10.91 -27.40
N TRP A 52 -0.45 11.78 -27.68
CA TRP A 52 0.63 11.48 -28.62
C TRP A 52 1.56 10.37 -28.15
N MET A 53 1.84 10.30 -26.84
CA MET A 53 2.58 9.19 -26.26
C MET A 53 1.85 7.86 -26.51
N GLY A 54 0.57 7.74 -26.15
CA GLY A 54 -0.22 6.54 -26.42
C GLY A 54 -0.30 6.21 -27.92
N TYR A 55 -0.39 7.22 -28.77
CA TYR A 55 -0.54 7.05 -30.21
C TYR A 55 0.74 6.60 -30.94
N LEU A 56 1.91 6.87 -30.35
CA LEU A 56 3.21 6.64 -30.98
C LEU A 56 4.14 5.71 -30.18
N HIS A 57 3.75 5.26 -28.97
CA HIS A 57 4.62 4.46 -28.11
C HIS A 57 5.13 3.17 -28.77
N ASP A 58 4.30 2.59 -29.63
CA ASP A 58 4.56 1.32 -30.31
C ASP A 58 4.78 1.44 -31.82
N LEU A 59 5.11 2.64 -32.31
CA LEU A 59 5.42 2.88 -33.73
C LEU A 59 6.51 1.93 -34.28
N GLY A 60 7.49 1.54 -33.46
CA GLY A 60 8.52 0.57 -33.83
C GLY A 60 7.99 -0.83 -34.17
N LYS A 61 6.76 -1.19 -33.77
CA LYS A 61 6.14 -2.48 -34.11
C LYS A 61 5.83 -2.61 -35.62
N TYR A 62 5.85 -1.52 -36.40
CA TYR A 62 5.75 -1.56 -37.87
C TYR A 62 6.98 -2.15 -38.58
N THR A 63 8.08 -2.38 -37.85
CA THR A 63 9.27 -3.04 -38.42
C THR A 63 9.02 -4.52 -38.71
N ASP A 64 9.64 -5.04 -39.76
CA ASP A 64 9.49 -6.47 -40.11
C ASP A 64 10.13 -7.35 -39.04
N TYR A 65 11.20 -6.87 -38.40
CA TYR A 65 11.86 -7.58 -37.30
C TYR A 65 10.90 -7.87 -36.14
N PHE A 66 10.02 -6.92 -35.79
CA PHE A 66 9.01 -7.13 -34.74
C PHE A 66 7.87 -8.02 -35.23
N GLN A 67 7.34 -7.80 -36.44
CA GLN A 67 6.23 -8.59 -36.97
C GLN A 67 6.63 -10.06 -37.18
N GLU A 68 7.84 -10.33 -37.69
CA GLU A 68 8.38 -11.69 -37.81
C GLU A 68 8.54 -12.38 -36.44
N TYR A 69 8.98 -11.64 -35.42
CA TYR A 69 9.05 -12.16 -34.05
C TYR A 69 7.66 -12.49 -33.51
N LEU A 70 6.69 -11.58 -33.62
CA LEU A 70 5.34 -11.76 -33.10
C LEU A 70 4.63 -12.96 -33.74
N ILE A 71 4.77 -13.14 -35.06
CA ILE A 71 4.07 -14.18 -35.81
C ILE A 71 4.84 -15.51 -35.76
N ASN A 72 6.15 -15.49 -36.00
CA ASN A 72 6.97 -16.68 -36.26
C ASN A 72 7.95 -17.04 -35.13
N ASP A 73 7.98 -16.32 -33.99
CA ASP A 73 8.96 -16.47 -32.90
C ASP A 73 10.43 -16.39 -33.35
N LYS A 74 10.68 -15.70 -34.47
CA LYS A 74 12.03 -15.52 -34.99
C LYS A 74 12.77 -14.47 -34.17
N GLU A 75 13.65 -14.96 -33.30
CA GLU A 75 14.48 -14.11 -32.45
C GLU A 75 15.47 -13.26 -33.27
N ASN A 76 15.45 -11.94 -33.03
CA ASN A 76 16.36 -10.99 -33.65
C ASN A 76 16.63 -9.82 -32.69
N HIS A 77 17.88 -9.41 -32.55
CA HIS A 77 18.27 -8.26 -31.72
C HIS A 77 17.54 -6.95 -32.09
N LEU A 78 17.14 -6.78 -33.35
CA LEU A 78 16.40 -5.62 -33.85
C LEU A 78 14.89 -5.65 -33.53
N LYS A 79 14.38 -6.67 -32.83
CA LYS A 79 12.95 -6.76 -32.48
C LYS A 79 12.50 -5.71 -31.46
N ASN A 80 13.42 -5.01 -30.79
CA ASN A 80 13.06 -4.03 -29.77
C ASN A 80 12.44 -2.77 -30.39
N HIS A 81 11.12 -2.62 -30.27
CA HIS A 81 10.36 -1.51 -30.85
C HIS A 81 10.41 -0.23 -30.00
N ALA A 82 10.53 -0.34 -28.67
CA ALA A 82 10.29 0.78 -27.76
C ALA A 82 11.30 1.92 -27.93
N HIS A 83 12.57 1.61 -28.19
CA HIS A 83 13.60 2.66 -28.27
C HIS A 83 13.45 3.53 -29.53
N ILE A 84 13.17 2.92 -30.68
CA ILE A 84 12.97 3.68 -31.92
C ILE A 84 11.69 4.53 -31.86
N SER A 85 10.61 4.01 -31.26
CA SER A 85 9.41 4.80 -30.95
C SER A 85 9.72 6.00 -30.04
N ALA A 86 10.54 5.78 -29.02
CA ALA A 86 10.94 6.84 -28.11
C ALA A 86 11.73 7.96 -28.81
N CYS A 87 12.68 7.60 -29.69
CA CYS A 87 13.38 8.58 -30.52
C CYS A 87 12.42 9.38 -31.41
N TYR A 88 11.42 8.72 -31.99
CA TYR A 88 10.41 9.37 -32.79
C TYR A 88 9.60 10.41 -32.00
N ILE A 89 9.06 10.04 -30.82
CA ILE A 89 8.29 10.98 -29.99
C ILE A 89 9.15 12.18 -29.56
N TYR A 90 10.43 11.96 -29.27
CA TYR A 90 11.34 13.03 -28.88
C TYR A 90 11.54 14.03 -30.03
N SER A 91 11.82 13.54 -31.24
CA SER A 91 11.90 14.38 -32.44
C SER A 91 10.60 15.12 -32.69
N PHE A 92 9.46 14.42 -32.61
CA PHE A 92 8.14 14.98 -32.83
C PHE A 92 7.83 16.14 -31.87
N LEU A 93 7.91 15.91 -30.56
CA LEU A 93 7.58 16.91 -29.54
C LEU A 93 8.60 18.07 -29.47
N SER A 94 9.82 17.87 -30.01
CA SER A 94 10.82 18.93 -30.12
C SER A 94 10.52 19.93 -31.24
N ASN A 95 9.73 19.54 -32.25
CA ASN A 95 9.41 20.38 -33.41
C ASN A 95 7.98 20.96 -33.37
N ILE A 96 7.07 20.40 -32.57
CA ILE A 96 5.78 21.05 -32.29
C ILE A 96 6.04 22.40 -31.63
N GLU A 97 5.33 23.44 -32.08
CA GLU A 97 5.51 24.84 -31.68
C GLU A 97 5.81 24.97 -30.18
N SER A 98 6.89 25.67 -29.86
CA SER A 98 7.30 25.99 -28.51
C SER A 98 6.17 26.73 -27.81
N ASN A 99 5.56 26.09 -26.81
CA ASN A 99 4.46 26.69 -26.09
C ASN A 99 4.98 27.94 -25.37
N LYS A 100 4.39 29.13 -25.63
CA LYS A 100 4.90 30.43 -25.15
C LYS A 100 5.06 30.53 -23.62
N LYS A 101 4.43 29.61 -22.86
CA LYS A 101 4.52 29.55 -21.39
C LYS A 101 5.72 28.76 -20.85
N LEU A 102 6.27 27.80 -21.61
CA LEU A 102 7.40 27.00 -21.18
C LEU A 102 8.70 27.62 -21.67
N ASN A 103 9.68 27.73 -20.77
CA ASN A 103 11.03 28.06 -21.21
C ASN A 103 11.62 26.88 -22.00
N MET A 104 12.62 27.20 -22.83
CA MET A 104 13.26 26.25 -23.74
C MET A 104 13.86 25.03 -23.03
N ASP A 105 14.33 25.18 -21.78
CA ASP A 105 14.92 24.09 -21.02
C ASP A 105 13.86 23.17 -20.39
N SER A 106 12.77 23.71 -19.84
CA SER A 106 11.61 22.94 -19.36
C SER A 106 10.99 22.12 -20.50
N GLN A 107 10.88 22.69 -21.70
CA GLN A 107 10.38 21.95 -22.87
C GLN A 107 11.27 20.76 -23.22
N LYS A 108 12.61 20.94 -23.22
CA LYS A 108 13.55 19.84 -23.48
C LYS A 108 13.47 18.75 -22.40
N ILE A 109 13.36 19.14 -21.14
CA ILE A 109 13.21 18.19 -20.03
C ILE A 109 11.93 17.38 -20.21
N LEU A 110 10.80 18.05 -20.43
CA LEU A 110 9.51 17.41 -20.67
C LEU A 110 9.55 16.41 -21.83
N THR A 111 10.11 16.82 -22.97
CA THR A 111 10.25 15.94 -24.14
C THR A 111 11.16 14.74 -23.84
N PHE A 112 12.21 14.92 -23.04
CA PHE A 112 13.05 13.82 -22.57
C PHE A 112 12.32 12.88 -21.59
N LEU A 113 11.46 13.39 -20.71
CA LEU A 113 10.64 12.55 -19.85
C LEU A 113 9.67 11.70 -20.68
N CYS A 114 9.05 12.26 -21.72
CA CYS A 114 8.20 11.52 -22.66
C CYS A 114 8.98 10.41 -23.38
N TYR A 115 10.22 10.72 -23.80
CA TYR A 115 11.16 9.72 -24.33
C TYR A 115 11.41 8.60 -23.32
N LEU A 116 11.70 8.91 -22.05
CA LEU A 116 11.91 7.88 -21.02
C LEU A 116 10.69 7.00 -20.84
N CYS A 117 9.49 7.59 -20.81
CA CYS A 117 8.25 6.84 -20.64
C CYS A 117 8.07 5.80 -21.76
N ILE A 118 8.15 6.23 -23.02
CA ILE A 118 7.99 5.32 -24.16
C ILE A 118 9.17 4.35 -24.24
N ARG A 119 10.38 4.77 -23.94
CA ARG A 119 11.53 3.87 -24.01
C ARG A 119 11.43 2.71 -23.03
N LEU A 120 10.93 2.98 -21.83
CA LEU A 120 10.97 2.04 -20.71
C LEU A 120 9.61 1.42 -20.39
N HIS A 121 8.57 1.61 -21.21
CA HIS A 121 7.21 1.12 -20.90
C HIS A 121 7.08 -0.40 -20.70
N HIS A 122 8.03 -1.21 -21.21
CA HIS A 122 8.14 -2.66 -20.94
C HIS A 122 9.08 -3.02 -19.78
N THR A 123 9.77 -2.06 -19.19
CA THR A 123 10.81 -2.24 -18.16
C THR A 123 10.60 -1.27 -16.98
N SER A 124 11.50 -1.29 -16.00
CA SER A 124 11.48 -0.32 -14.90
C SER A 124 12.10 1.02 -15.32
N LEU A 125 11.57 2.12 -14.77
CA LEU A 125 12.16 3.45 -14.89
C LEU A 125 13.57 3.46 -14.30
N LYS A 126 14.49 4.07 -15.05
CA LYS A 126 15.88 4.29 -14.69
C LYS A 126 16.47 5.41 -15.55
N THR A 127 17.52 6.04 -15.06
CA THR A 127 18.26 7.09 -15.76
C THR A 127 19.69 6.64 -16.10
N GLU A 128 20.18 5.55 -15.50
CA GLU A 128 21.48 4.95 -15.80
C GLU A 128 21.44 4.00 -17.01
N GLY A 129 22.56 3.95 -17.74
CA GLY A 129 22.75 2.97 -18.81
C GLY A 129 21.81 3.14 -20.02
N LEU A 130 21.23 4.34 -20.19
CA LEU A 130 20.34 4.63 -21.31
C LEU A 130 21.07 4.62 -22.67
N PHE A 131 22.34 4.97 -22.77
CA PHE A 131 23.00 5.01 -24.09
C PHE A 131 24.18 4.03 -24.15
N PRO A 132 23.93 2.71 -24.22
CA PRO A 132 25.00 1.73 -24.31
C PRO A 132 25.73 1.82 -25.66
N ARG A 133 26.99 1.38 -25.70
CA ARG A 133 27.80 1.41 -26.93
C ARG A 133 27.13 0.58 -28.03
N GLY A 134 27.07 1.17 -29.24
CA GLY A 134 26.51 0.51 -30.42
C GLY A 134 25.01 0.72 -30.64
N ILE A 135 24.26 1.28 -29.68
CA ILE A 135 22.80 1.43 -29.77
C ILE A 135 22.34 2.25 -30.99
N TRP A 136 23.13 3.25 -31.38
CA TRP A 136 22.84 4.09 -32.54
C TRP A 136 22.86 3.30 -33.86
N LYS A 137 23.72 2.27 -33.98
CA LYS A 137 23.78 1.42 -35.18
C LYS A 137 22.44 0.72 -35.43
N ASP A 138 21.86 0.16 -34.37
CA ASP A 138 20.57 -0.53 -34.45
C ASP A 138 19.43 0.47 -34.75
N LEU A 139 19.45 1.64 -34.10
CA LEU A 139 18.48 2.70 -34.36
C LEU A 139 18.54 3.21 -35.81
N TYR A 140 19.73 3.30 -36.41
CA TYR A 140 19.88 3.66 -37.83
C TYR A 140 19.20 2.64 -38.74
N VAL A 141 19.41 1.34 -38.51
CA VAL A 141 18.79 0.28 -39.29
C VAL A 141 17.26 0.32 -39.15
N LEU A 142 16.75 0.47 -37.92
CA LEU A 142 15.32 0.54 -37.64
C LEU A 142 14.68 1.79 -38.26
N SER A 143 15.35 2.95 -38.16
CA SER A 143 14.89 4.20 -38.77
C SER A 143 14.84 4.10 -40.29
N GLU A 144 15.87 3.56 -40.94
CA GLU A 144 15.87 3.38 -42.39
C GLU A 144 14.73 2.45 -42.84
N HIS A 145 14.49 1.38 -42.08
CA HIS A 145 13.41 0.44 -42.33
C HIS A 145 12.02 1.09 -42.20
N LEU A 146 11.79 1.85 -41.12
CA LEU A 146 10.54 2.60 -40.93
C LEU A 146 10.35 3.71 -41.97
N ASN A 147 11.42 4.41 -42.36
CA ASN A 147 11.38 5.42 -43.42
C ASN A 147 10.93 4.84 -44.77
N LYS A 148 11.41 3.64 -45.14
CA LYS A 148 10.95 2.93 -46.34
C LYS A 148 9.47 2.58 -46.30
N LYS A 149 8.92 2.39 -45.09
CA LYS A 149 7.50 2.08 -44.86
C LYS A 149 6.64 3.30 -44.55
N SER A 150 7.22 4.50 -44.50
CA SER A 150 6.56 5.73 -44.05
C SER A 150 5.20 5.99 -44.72
N CYS A 151 5.10 5.84 -46.04
CA CYS A 151 3.85 6.01 -46.79
C CYS A 151 2.74 5.05 -46.33
N ASN A 152 3.09 3.78 -46.05
CA ASN A 152 2.13 2.80 -45.56
C ASN A 152 1.71 3.10 -44.13
N ILE A 153 2.67 3.43 -43.25
CA ILE A 153 2.41 3.76 -41.85
C ILE A 153 1.52 5.02 -41.75
N PHE A 154 1.84 6.05 -42.54
CA PHE A 154 1.11 7.32 -42.57
C PHE A 154 -0.35 7.14 -42.96
N LYS A 155 -0.61 6.30 -43.98
CA LYS A 155 -1.97 5.93 -44.41
C LYS A 155 -2.69 5.05 -43.40
N ASP A 156 -2.00 4.03 -42.87
CA ASP A 156 -2.58 3.09 -41.91
C ASP A 156 -3.08 3.82 -40.65
N LEU A 157 -2.23 4.68 -40.07
CA LEU A 157 -2.58 5.50 -38.93
C LEU A 157 -3.52 6.67 -39.26
N CYS A 158 -3.83 6.94 -40.53
CA CYS A 158 -4.63 8.10 -40.95
C CYS A 158 -4.03 9.43 -40.43
N LEU A 159 -2.70 9.57 -40.51
CA LEU A 159 -1.98 10.75 -40.00
C LEU A 159 -2.20 12.01 -40.85
N GLU A 160 -2.76 11.88 -42.04
CA GLU A 160 -3.10 12.98 -42.96
C GLU A 160 -4.02 14.05 -42.35
N TYR A 161 -4.81 13.69 -41.34
CA TYR A 161 -5.65 14.63 -40.60
C TYR A 161 -4.94 15.34 -39.44
N LYS A 162 -3.68 14.97 -39.16
CA LYS A 162 -2.93 15.43 -37.98
C LYS A 162 -1.57 16.06 -38.31
N LEU A 163 -0.89 15.59 -39.35
CA LEU A 163 0.46 15.99 -39.75
C LEU A 163 0.60 15.94 -41.27
N THR A 164 1.54 16.70 -41.83
CA THR A 164 1.95 16.50 -43.22
C THR A 164 2.85 15.27 -43.35
N PHE A 165 2.88 14.68 -44.54
CA PHE A 165 3.75 13.53 -44.82
C PHE A 165 5.24 13.87 -44.67
N GLU A 166 5.63 15.09 -45.04
CA GLU A 166 7.00 15.58 -44.93
C GLU A 166 7.44 15.71 -43.47
N GLU A 167 6.59 16.29 -42.61
CA GLU A 167 6.82 16.35 -41.16
C GLU A 167 6.98 14.95 -40.57
N PHE A 168 6.05 14.03 -40.88
CA PHE A 168 6.09 12.66 -40.39
C PHE A 168 7.42 11.95 -40.71
N CYS A 169 7.90 12.08 -41.94
CA CYS A 169 9.18 11.51 -42.38
C CYS A 169 10.37 12.16 -41.68
N SER A 170 10.33 13.48 -41.46
CA SER A 170 11.45 14.23 -40.87
C SER A 170 11.81 13.76 -39.45
N TYR A 171 10.85 13.21 -38.71
CA TYR A 171 11.05 12.78 -37.32
C TYR A 171 11.80 11.45 -37.18
N PHE A 172 11.99 10.69 -38.27
CA PHE A 172 12.86 9.51 -38.29
C PHE A 172 14.35 9.85 -38.43
N ASP A 173 14.74 11.13 -38.48
CA ASP A 173 16.16 11.52 -38.59
C ASP A 173 16.93 11.28 -37.27
N ILE A 174 17.37 10.03 -37.09
CA ILE A 174 18.20 9.58 -35.96
C ILE A 174 19.57 10.27 -35.96
N LYS A 175 20.07 10.68 -37.13
CA LYS A 175 21.37 11.34 -37.24
C LYS A 175 21.33 12.73 -36.62
N LYS A 176 20.23 13.46 -36.81
CA LYS A 176 19.97 14.75 -36.14
C LYS A 176 19.91 14.58 -34.61
N LEU A 177 19.29 13.51 -34.12
CA LEU A 177 19.26 13.20 -32.68
C LEU A 177 20.64 12.85 -32.13
N GLU A 178 21.39 11.99 -32.82
CA GLU A 178 22.75 11.61 -32.42
C GLU A 178 23.68 12.84 -32.41
N ASN A 179 23.56 13.74 -33.39
CA ASN A 179 24.35 14.97 -33.44
C ASN A 179 23.99 15.96 -32.32
N ASN A 180 22.79 15.85 -31.73
CA ASN A 180 22.38 16.63 -30.56
C ASN A 180 22.78 15.96 -29.22
N LYS A 181 23.80 15.09 -29.26
CA LYS A 181 24.40 14.38 -28.12
C LYS A 181 24.58 15.24 -26.88
N SER A 182 25.14 16.45 -27.04
CA SER A 182 25.46 17.37 -25.94
C SER A 182 24.25 17.78 -25.08
N TYR A 183 23.04 17.68 -25.62
CA TYR A 183 21.82 17.99 -24.90
C TYR A 183 20.99 16.76 -24.59
N PHE A 184 20.76 15.87 -25.56
CA PHE A 184 19.89 14.70 -25.37
C PHE A 184 20.49 13.64 -24.45
N GLU A 185 21.74 13.24 -24.67
CA GLU A 185 22.39 12.19 -23.86
C GLU A 185 22.83 12.69 -22.48
N TYR A 186 23.01 14.01 -22.31
CA TYR A 186 23.48 14.60 -21.04
C TYR A 186 22.35 15.00 -20.07
N ILE A 187 21.07 14.95 -20.45
CA ILE A 187 19.97 15.26 -19.51
C ILE A 187 20.02 14.39 -18.25
N PRO A 188 20.21 13.05 -18.32
CA PRO A 188 20.42 12.22 -17.13
C PRO A 188 21.55 12.74 -16.25
N THR A 189 22.69 13.08 -16.84
CA THR A 189 23.85 13.65 -16.11
C THR A 189 23.53 14.99 -15.47
N LYS A 190 22.70 15.83 -16.09
CA LYS A 190 22.24 17.10 -15.51
C LYS A 190 21.35 16.88 -14.28
N PHE A 191 20.47 15.89 -14.31
CA PHE A 191 19.73 15.46 -13.11
C PHE A 191 20.68 14.92 -12.04
N HIS A 192 21.54 13.95 -12.36
CA HIS A 192 22.46 13.34 -11.40
C HIS A 192 23.45 14.33 -10.76
N SER A 193 23.81 15.40 -11.47
CA SER A 193 24.66 16.48 -10.94
C SER A 193 23.90 17.55 -10.16
N GLY A 194 22.57 17.48 -10.08
CA GLY A 194 21.71 18.49 -9.45
C GLY A 194 21.63 19.81 -10.22
N ARG A 195 22.12 19.87 -11.46
CA ARG A 195 21.96 21.05 -12.34
C ARG A 195 20.50 21.26 -12.74
N ILE A 196 19.75 20.17 -12.80
CA ILE A 196 18.29 20.17 -12.89
C ILE A 196 17.81 19.50 -11.60
N SER A 197 17.14 20.27 -10.75
CA SER A 197 16.72 19.83 -9.42
C SER A 197 15.38 20.47 -9.11
N ASP A 198 14.31 19.75 -9.45
CA ASP A 198 12.92 20.19 -9.19
C ASP A 198 12.05 18.93 -9.06
N PRO A 199 11.35 18.74 -7.93
CA PRO A 199 10.59 17.53 -7.70
C PRO A 199 9.43 17.37 -8.69
N LYS A 200 8.96 18.46 -9.33
CA LYS A 200 7.89 18.39 -10.34
C LYS A 200 8.21 17.40 -11.45
N TRP A 201 9.48 17.27 -11.84
CA TRP A 201 9.89 16.36 -12.91
C TRP A 201 9.73 14.90 -12.54
N TYR A 202 9.97 14.57 -11.27
CA TYR A 202 9.74 13.23 -10.76
C TYR A 202 8.25 12.88 -10.78
N PHE A 203 7.40 13.74 -10.21
CA PHE A 203 5.95 13.52 -10.17
C PHE A 203 5.35 13.48 -11.58
N LEU A 204 5.76 14.37 -12.48
CA LEU A 204 5.33 14.35 -13.87
C LEU A 204 5.75 13.06 -14.58
N LEU A 205 7.00 12.63 -14.42
CA LEU A 205 7.52 11.40 -15.03
C LEU A 205 6.73 10.17 -14.57
N ILE A 206 6.57 9.98 -13.26
CA ILE A 206 5.87 8.79 -12.74
C ILE A 206 4.39 8.81 -13.11
N TYR A 207 3.76 10.00 -13.20
CA TYR A 207 2.36 10.13 -13.60
C TYR A 207 2.16 9.79 -15.09
N LEU A 208 2.94 10.39 -15.99
CA LEU A 208 2.90 10.09 -17.43
C LEU A 208 3.20 8.61 -17.70
N PHE A 209 4.21 8.07 -17.02
CA PHE A 209 4.58 6.68 -17.14
C PHE A 209 3.45 5.76 -16.67
N SER A 210 2.88 6.04 -15.50
CA SER A 210 1.75 5.29 -14.92
C SER A 210 0.56 5.23 -15.88
N LEU A 211 0.15 6.37 -16.44
CA LEU A 211 -1.00 6.42 -17.35
C LEU A 211 -0.73 5.61 -18.63
N LEU A 212 0.47 5.73 -19.22
CA LEU A 212 0.84 5.00 -20.42
C LEU A 212 0.82 3.48 -20.21
N ILE A 213 1.56 2.98 -19.20
CA ILE A 213 1.71 1.53 -18.96
C ILE A 213 0.41 0.86 -18.50
N ASP A 214 -0.48 1.61 -17.84
CA ASP A 214 -1.75 1.10 -17.36
C ASP A 214 -2.73 0.97 -18.51
N MET A 215 -2.88 2.00 -19.36
CA MET A 215 -3.76 1.97 -20.51
C MET A 215 -3.32 0.95 -21.57
N ASP A 216 -2.01 0.81 -21.80
CA ASP A 216 -1.43 -0.22 -22.68
C ASP A 216 -1.82 -1.64 -22.22
N LYS A 217 -1.67 -1.92 -20.92
CA LYS A 217 -2.00 -3.23 -20.34
C LYS A 217 -3.49 -3.52 -20.28
N LEU A 218 -4.32 -2.53 -19.92
CA LEU A 218 -5.77 -2.69 -19.89
C LEU A 218 -6.31 -2.95 -21.31
N ASN A 219 -5.82 -2.22 -22.31
CA ASN A 219 -6.19 -2.46 -23.70
C ASN A 219 -5.73 -3.84 -24.19
N SER A 220 -4.50 -4.25 -23.85
CA SER A 220 -3.99 -5.59 -24.16
C SER A 220 -4.79 -6.73 -23.51
N ALA A 221 -5.45 -6.44 -22.38
CA ALA A 221 -6.27 -7.40 -21.63
C ALA A 221 -7.76 -7.34 -21.97
N ASP A 222 -8.15 -6.49 -22.93
CA ASP A 222 -9.55 -6.21 -23.27
C ASP A 222 -10.38 -5.83 -22.03
N ILE A 223 -9.84 -4.87 -21.26
CA ILE A 223 -10.48 -4.27 -20.10
C ILE A 223 -10.66 -2.78 -20.39
N GLU A 224 -11.92 -2.32 -20.39
CA GLU A 224 -12.20 -0.89 -20.47
C GLU A 224 -11.90 -0.21 -19.13
N PRO A 225 -11.10 0.87 -19.10
CA PRO A 225 -10.83 1.58 -17.86
C PRO A 225 -12.10 2.25 -17.34
N GLN A 226 -12.35 2.18 -16.03
CA GLN A 226 -13.59 2.68 -15.43
C GLN A 226 -13.38 3.98 -14.66
N SER A 227 -14.35 4.89 -14.79
CA SER A 227 -14.45 6.07 -13.94
C SER A 227 -15.14 5.71 -12.63
N ALA A 228 -14.74 6.36 -11.53
CA ALA A 228 -15.33 6.10 -10.22
C ALA A 228 -16.81 6.53 -10.18
N THR A 229 -17.63 5.71 -9.55
CA THR A 229 -19.04 5.97 -9.27
C THR A 229 -19.22 6.60 -7.88
N ASN A 230 -20.28 7.38 -7.73
CA ASN A 230 -20.60 8.04 -6.47
C ASN A 230 -21.42 7.08 -5.61
N VAL A 231 -21.04 6.96 -4.34
CA VAL A 231 -21.78 6.17 -3.35
C VAL A 231 -22.57 7.10 -2.43
N PRO A 232 -23.90 6.92 -2.28
CA PRO A 232 -24.70 7.74 -1.39
C PRO A 232 -24.21 7.68 0.06
N PRO A 233 -23.99 8.83 0.74
CA PRO A 233 -23.64 8.86 2.16
C PRO A 233 -24.69 8.21 3.07
N ASP A 234 -25.95 8.16 2.62
CA ASP A 234 -27.05 7.58 3.39
C ASP A 234 -26.96 6.06 3.53
N ASN A 235 -26.17 5.39 2.69
CA ASN A 235 -25.92 3.95 2.79
C ASN A 235 -25.30 3.58 4.14
N VAL A 236 -24.44 4.45 4.69
CA VAL A 236 -23.87 4.25 6.04
C VAL A 236 -24.98 4.30 7.10
N THR A 237 -25.91 5.25 6.97
CA THR A 237 -27.04 5.39 7.90
C THR A 237 -27.95 4.16 7.83
N ALA A 238 -28.27 3.70 6.62
CA ALA A 238 -29.06 2.49 6.41
C ALA A 238 -28.37 1.25 7.00
N TYR A 239 -27.05 1.11 6.81
CA TYR A 239 -26.27 0.02 7.40
C TYR A 239 -26.27 0.08 8.93
N LEU A 240 -26.08 1.25 9.54
CA LEU A 240 -26.12 1.41 11.00
C LEU A 240 -27.48 1.01 11.59
N ILE A 241 -28.58 1.41 10.95
CA ILE A 241 -29.94 1.03 11.36
C ILE A 241 -30.10 -0.50 11.33
N ARG A 242 -29.60 -1.16 10.27
CA ARG A 242 -29.61 -2.63 10.16
C ARG A 242 -28.73 -3.31 11.22
N LYS A 243 -27.54 -2.76 11.49
CA LYS A 243 -26.54 -3.32 12.42
C LYS A 243 -26.98 -3.21 13.88
N HIS A 244 -27.65 -2.13 14.27
CA HIS A 244 -27.99 -1.84 15.66
C HIS A 244 -29.49 -2.02 16.02
N GLY A 245 -30.38 -2.16 15.03
CA GLY A 245 -31.81 -2.35 15.25
C GLY A 245 -32.49 -1.17 15.98
N LYS A 246 -33.61 -1.42 16.67
CA LYS A 246 -34.34 -0.41 17.47
C LYS A 246 -33.69 -0.07 18.83
N ASN A 247 -32.55 -0.69 19.19
CA ASN A 247 -31.87 -0.48 20.47
C ASN A 247 -30.95 0.77 20.44
N PHE A 248 -31.52 1.93 20.13
CA PHE A 248 -30.81 3.22 20.09
C PHE A 248 -30.48 3.81 21.49
N ASN A 249 -30.96 3.20 22.58
CA ASN A 249 -30.93 3.78 23.93
C ASN A 249 -29.74 3.34 24.79
N SER A 250 -28.51 3.44 24.29
CA SER A 250 -27.31 3.38 25.16
C SER A 250 -26.47 4.65 25.02
N ASP A 251 -25.99 5.20 26.14
CA ASP A 251 -25.19 6.44 26.19
C ASP A 251 -23.97 6.40 25.27
N PHE A 252 -23.43 5.21 25.02
CA PHE A 252 -22.27 4.99 24.16
C PHE A 252 -22.61 5.13 22.66
N ILE A 253 -23.81 4.70 22.22
CA ILE A 253 -24.27 4.87 20.83
C ILE A 253 -24.59 6.36 20.58
N GLY A 254 -25.16 7.06 21.57
CA GLY A 254 -25.46 8.49 21.48
C GLY A 254 -24.23 9.36 21.22
N LYS A 255 -23.11 9.12 21.93
CA LYS A 255 -21.84 9.85 21.71
C LYS A 255 -21.25 9.61 20.30
N ARG A 256 -21.33 8.38 19.79
CA ARG A 256 -20.87 8.05 18.43
C ARG A 256 -21.70 8.79 17.38
N GLU A 257 -23.03 8.82 17.57
CA GLU A 257 -23.95 9.55 16.69
C GLU A 257 -23.74 11.07 16.74
N GLU A 258 -23.43 11.64 17.91
CA GLU A 258 -23.08 13.06 18.05
C GLU A 258 -21.82 13.42 17.25
N VAL A 259 -20.74 12.63 17.41
CA VAL A 259 -19.49 12.83 16.66
C VAL A 259 -19.74 12.71 15.16
N ARG A 260 -20.50 11.70 14.73
CA ARG A 260 -20.85 11.48 13.32
C ARG A 260 -21.61 12.67 12.74
N LYS A 261 -22.64 13.17 13.43
CA LYS A 261 -23.41 14.35 12.99
C LYS A 261 -22.52 15.59 12.88
N LYS A 262 -21.66 15.82 13.87
CA LYS A 262 -20.72 16.94 13.86
C LYS A 262 -19.73 16.89 12.70
N MET A 263 -19.22 15.69 12.38
CA MET A 263 -18.35 15.51 11.21
C MET A 263 -19.08 15.84 9.90
N LEU A 264 -20.34 15.43 9.77
CA LEU A 264 -21.16 15.75 8.61
C LEU A 264 -21.47 17.25 8.51
N GLU A 265 -21.77 17.89 9.64
CA GLU A 265 -21.97 19.34 9.72
C GLU A 265 -20.73 20.09 9.22
N VAL A 266 -19.52 19.72 9.68
CA VAL A 266 -18.27 20.33 9.19
C VAL A 266 -18.17 20.25 7.67
N ILE A 267 -18.43 19.08 7.07
CA ILE A 267 -18.39 18.95 5.61
C ILE A 267 -19.51 19.71 4.93
N ASN A 268 -20.71 19.81 5.52
CA ASN A 268 -21.82 20.56 4.95
C ASN A 268 -21.59 22.08 4.98
N ASP A 269 -20.92 22.57 6.02
CA ASP A 269 -20.69 23.99 6.25
C ASP A 269 -19.53 24.55 5.42
N LEU A 270 -18.72 23.70 4.79
CA LEU A 270 -17.66 24.18 3.90
C LEU A 270 -18.24 25.01 2.76
N SER A 271 -17.62 26.14 2.46
CA SER A 271 -17.95 26.89 1.24
C SER A 271 -17.51 26.14 -0.02
N ASP A 272 -18.07 26.49 -1.17
CA ASP A 272 -17.65 25.90 -2.44
C ASP A 272 -16.17 26.19 -2.75
N GLU A 273 -15.66 27.35 -2.31
CA GLU A 273 -14.25 27.70 -2.40
C GLU A 273 -13.38 26.80 -1.52
N GLU A 274 -13.82 26.47 -0.30
CA GLU A 274 -13.12 25.53 0.56
C GLU A 274 -13.11 24.11 0.00
N ILE A 275 -14.21 23.63 -0.58
CA ILE A 275 -14.23 22.34 -1.28
C ILE A 275 -13.23 22.34 -2.45
N ARG A 276 -13.10 23.48 -3.16
CA ARG A 276 -12.16 23.62 -4.28
C ARG A 276 -10.71 23.72 -3.85
N ASN A 277 -10.39 24.35 -2.71
CA ASN A 277 -9.02 24.70 -2.35
C ASN A 277 -8.43 23.90 -1.20
N VAL A 278 -9.26 23.40 -0.27
CA VAL A 278 -8.77 22.58 0.84
C VAL A 278 -8.43 21.19 0.32
N ARG A 279 -7.26 20.71 0.73
CA ARG A 279 -6.72 19.42 0.33
C ARG A 279 -6.38 18.50 1.48
N PHE A 280 -6.29 19.02 2.70
CA PHE A 280 -5.94 18.23 3.87
C PHE A 280 -7.07 18.33 4.90
N PHE A 281 -7.52 17.15 5.32
CA PHE A 281 -8.48 16.97 6.40
C PHE A 281 -7.83 16.11 7.47
N THR A 282 -8.05 16.46 8.72
CA THR A 282 -7.52 15.72 9.88
C THR A 282 -8.69 15.24 10.73
N LEU A 283 -8.54 14.05 11.30
CA LEU A 283 -9.51 13.47 12.22
C LEU A 283 -8.76 12.87 13.40
N SER A 284 -8.77 13.62 14.49
CA SER A 284 -8.22 13.20 15.77
C SER A 284 -9.35 12.82 16.72
N ALA A 285 -9.40 11.56 17.14
CA ALA A 285 -10.37 11.13 18.16
C ALA A 285 -9.86 9.91 18.94
N PRO A 286 -10.35 9.64 20.15
CA PRO A 286 -9.93 8.46 20.89
C PRO A 286 -10.38 7.15 20.22
N THR A 287 -9.65 6.07 20.50
CA THR A 287 -10.03 4.72 20.04
C THR A 287 -11.37 4.30 20.68
N GLY A 288 -12.25 3.70 19.88
CA GLY A 288 -13.57 3.22 20.34
C GLY A 288 -14.75 4.15 20.06
N ILE A 289 -14.55 5.35 19.50
CA ILE A 289 -15.66 6.28 19.19
C ILE A 289 -16.38 6.00 17.85
N GLY A 290 -16.13 4.85 17.22
CA GLY A 290 -16.79 4.49 15.95
C GLY A 290 -16.28 5.27 14.74
N LYS A 291 -14.96 5.53 14.68
CA LYS A 291 -14.32 6.31 13.62
C LYS A 291 -14.59 5.75 12.23
N THR A 292 -14.49 4.44 12.03
CA THR A 292 -14.52 3.81 10.70
C THR A 292 -15.77 4.16 9.90
N LEU A 293 -16.97 3.95 10.45
CA LEU A 293 -18.23 4.25 9.75
C LEU A 293 -18.50 5.76 9.69
N SER A 294 -18.17 6.50 10.75
CA SER A 294 -18.38 7.95 10.79
C SER A 294 -17.48 8.68 9.78
N SER A 295 -16.23 8.26 9.67
CA SER A 295 -15.29 8.78 8.68
C SER A 295 -15.69 8.37 7.27
N LEU A 296 -16.12 7.12 7.06
CA LEU A 296 -16.61 6.68 5.76
C LEU A 296 -17.76 7.55 5.28
N GLN A 297 -18.75 7.83 6.13
CA GLN A 297 -19.86 8.71 5.75
C GLN A 297 -19.41 10.13 5.41
N CYS A 298 -18.47 10.67 6.20
CA CYS A 298 -17.87 11.98 5.95
C CYS A 298 -17.12 12.01 4.60
N ILE A 299 -16.39 10.94 4.27
CA ILE A 299 -15.69 10.78 2.98
C ILE A 299 -16.68 10.74 1.83
N LEU A 300 -17.75 9.94 1.93
CA LEU A 300 -18.80 9.86 0.91
C LEU A 300 -19.47 11.23 0.71
N ARG A 301 -19.73 11.95 1.81
CA ARG A 301 -20.31 13.29 1.72
C ARG A 301 -19.36 14.27 1.03
N LEU A 302 -18.06 14.22 1.34
CA LEU A 302 -17.05 15.03 0.67
C LEU A 302 -16.95 14.69 -0.83
N GLN A 303 -16.96 13.40 -1.18
CA GLN A 303 -16.97 12.92 -2.57
C GLN A 303 -18.17 13.51 -3.33
N GLN A 304 -19.37 13.42 -2.77
CA GLN A 304 -20.60 13.97 -3.34
C GLN A 304 -20.49 15.49 -3.57
N ARG A 305 -19.96 16.24 -2.59
CA ARG A 305 -19.77 17.70 -2.73
C ARG A 305 -18.76 18.04 -3.82
N ILE A 306 -17.65 17.31 -3.91
CA ILE A 306 -16.65 17.51 -4.97
C ILE A 306 -17.27 17.25 -6.35
N GLN A 307 -18.06 16.18 -6.49
CA GLN A 307 -18.77 15.89 -7.74
C GLN A 307 -19.68 17.04 -8.16
N GLN A 308 -20.47 17.57 -7.23
CA GLN A 308 -21.39 18.69 -7.48
C GLN A 308 -20.65 19.98 -7.89
N ILE A 309 -19.50 20.26 -7.28
CA ILE A 309 -18.80 21.55 -7.40
C ILE A 309 -17.75 21.55 -8.52
N GLN A 310 -17.11 20.40 -8.75
CA GLN A 310 -15.97 20.24 -9.69
C GLN A 310 -16.27 19.32 -10.87
N GLY A 311 -17.44 18.66 -10.90
CA GLY A 311 -17.90 17.91 -12.07
C GLY A 311 -17.23 16.56 -12.30
N TYR A 312 -16.49 16.03 -11.31
CA TYR A 312 -15.88 14.70 -11.38
C TYR A 312 -16.06 13.95 -10.06
N THR A 313 -16.09 12.63 -10.10
CA THR A 313 -16.21 11.79 -8.90
C THR A 313 -14.83 11.35 -8.41
N PRO A 314 -14.38 11.77 -7.21
CA PRO A 314 -13.14 11.27 -6.63
C PRO A 314 -13.24 9.78 -6.32
N ARG A 315 -12.24 9.01 -6.72
CA ARG A 315 -12.04 7.65 -6.20
C ARG A 315 -11.65 7.71 -4.73
N ILE A 316 -12.04 6.71 -3.93
CA ILE A 316 -11.66 6.66 -2.50
C ILE A 316 -10.56 5.61 -2.32
N ILE A 317 -9.43 5.99 -1.73
CA ILE A 317 -8.30 5.08 -1.47
C ILE A 317 -8.01 5.11 0.03
N THR A 318 -8.35 4.04 0.73
CA THR A 318 -8.10 3.91 2.18
C THR A 318 -6.88 3.03 2.40
N ALA A 319 -5.80 3.63 2.90
CA ALA A 319 -4.56 2.95 3.23
C ALA A 319 -4.45 2.76 4.74
N ILE A 320 -4.13 1.53 5.16
CA ILE A 320 -4.10 1.12 6.57
C ILE A 320 -2.75 0.44 6.88
N PRO A 321 -2.08 0.73 8.00
CA PRO A 321 -0.76 0.16 8.31
C PRO A 321 -0.81 -1.34 8.61
N PHE A 322 -1.85 -1.81 9.30
CA PHE A 322 -1.93 -3.17 9.80
C PHE A 322 -2.96 -4.02 9.04
N ILE A 323 -2.51 -5.17 8.52
CA ILE A 323 -3.32 -6.10 7.72
C ILE A 323 -4.55 -6.60 8.47
N ASN A 324 -4.44 -6.85 9.77
CA ASN A 324 -5.55 -7.32 10.61
C ASN A 324 -6.72 -6.30 10.66
N ILE A 325 -6.44 -5.00 10.57
CA ILE A 325 -7.50 -3.97 10.51
C ILE A 325 -8.23 -4.05 9.16
N ILE A 326 -7.50 -4.35 8.08
CA ILE A 326 -8.05 -4.33 6.73
C ILE A 326 -9.15 -5.38 6.57
N GLU A 327 -8.94 -6.60 7.05
CA GLU A 327 -9.96 -7.66 7.00
C GLU A 327 -11.23 -7.27 7.76
N GLN A 328 -11.10 -6.58 8.91
CA GLN A 328 -12.25 -6.09 9.67
C GLN A 328 -12.98 -4.95 8.95
N ASN A 329 -12.24 -3.95 8.45
CA ASN A 329 -12.82 -2.79 7.77
C ASN A 329 -13.46 -3.20 6.43
N LYS A 330 -12.93 -4.22 5.75
CA LYS A 330 -13.49 -4.76 4.51
C LYS A 330 -14.97 -5.13 4.67
N LEU A 331 -15.32 -5.92 5.68
CA LEU A 331 -16.70 -6.34 5.91
C LEU A 331 -17.62 -5.14 6.17
N GLU A 332 -17.15 -4.12 6.90
CA GLU A 332 -17.94 -2.90 7.11
C GLU A 332 -18.16 -2.14 5.80
N TYR A 333 -17.13 -2.03 4.95
CA TYR A 333 -17.18 -1.37 3.66
C TYR A 333 -18.12 -2.11 2.69
N GLU A 334 -18.00 -3.43 2.57
CA GLU A 334 -18.87 -4.27 1.75
C GLU A 334 -20.34 -4.13 2.14
N ASN A 335 -20.65 -4.12 3.44
CA ASN A 335 -22.03 -3.98 3.91
C ASN A 335 -22.60 -2.57 3.71
N VAL A 336 -21.76 -1.54 3.66
CA VAL A 336 -22.16 -0.17 3.34
C VAL A 336 -22.36 0.01 1.85
N PHE A 337 -21.44 -0.47 1.02
CA PHE A 337 -21.49 -0.26 -0.42
C PHE A 337 -22.48 -1.17 -1.13
N GLY A 338 -22.65 -2.42 -0.67
CA GLY A 338 -23.51 -3.39 -1.35
C GLY A 338 -23.13 -3.52 -2.84
N GLU A 339 -24.10 -3.34 -3.73
CA GLU A 339 -23.89 -3.35 -5.18
C GLU A 339 -23.64 -1.94 -5.78
N ASP A 340 -23.72 -0.88 -4.96
CA ASP A 340 -23.62 0.52 -5.42
C ASP A 340 -22.18 0.94 -5.77
N ALA A 341 -21.17 0.19 -5.30
CA ALA A 341 -19.77 0.50 -5.53
C ALA A 341 -18.91 -0.76 -5.65
N ARG A 342 -17.89 -0.68 -6.50
CA ARG A 342 -16.87 -1.70 -6.64
C ARG A 342 -15.74 -1.49 -5.63
N LEU A 343 -15.68 -2.36 -4.62
CA LEU A 343 -14.59 -2.40 -3.64
C LEU A 343 -13.44 -3.29 -4.14
N VAL A 344 -12.23 -2.73 -4.24
CA VAL A 344 -10.99 -3.46 -4.52
C VAL A 344 -10.15 -3.50 -3.25
N VAL A 345 -9.79 -4.70 -2.82
CA VAL A 345 -9.06 -4.92 -1.57
C VAL A 345 -7.66 -5.46 -1.89
N HIS A 346 -6.63 -4.67 -1.60
CA HIS A 346 -5.23 -4.95 -1.96
C HIS A 346 -4.34 -4.97 -0.71
N HIS A 347 -4.33 -6.10 0.00
CA HIS A 347 -3.49 -6.33 1.18
C HIS A 347 -3.12 -7.82 1.31
N ARG A 348 -1.97 -8.22 0.73
CA ARG A 348 -1.66 -9.64 0.41
C ARG A 348 -2.74 -10.24 -0.52
N PHE A 349 -2.42 -11.32 -1.23
CA PHE A 349 -3.25 -11.85 -2.33
C PHE A 349 -4.61 -12.46 -1.89
N SER A 350 -5.09 -12.22 -0.66
CA SER A 350 -6.04 -13.06 0.08
C SER A 350 -7.47 -13.17 -0.48
N ASP A 351 -8.02 -12.19 -1.21
CA ASP A 351 -9.48 -12.08 -1.24
C ASP A 351 -10.13 -11.96 -2.62
N PHE A 352 -10.24 -13.09 -3.35
CA PHE A 352 -11.11 -13.21 -4.53
C PHE A 352 -12.42 -13.97 -4.27
N SER A 353 -12.76 -14.27 -3.01
CA SER A 353 -13.93 -15.10 -2.67
C SER A 353 -15.17 -14.33 -2.20
N SER A 354 -15.33 -13.05 -2.57
CA SER A 354 -16.42 -12.23 -2.04
C SER A 354 -16.99 -11.22 -3.06
N THR A 355 -17.22 -11.62 -4.30
CA THR A 355 -18.12 -10.86 -5.20
C THR A 355 -19.44 -11.62 -5.35
N ASN A 356 -20.34 -11.42 -4.39
CA ASN A 356 -21.77 -11.56 -4.64
C ASN A 356 -22.24 -10.26 -5.30
N SER A 357 -22.18 -10.20 -6.63
CA SER A 357 -22.99 -9.25 -7.40
C SER A 357 -23.15 -9.78 -8.81
N SER A 358 -24.39 -9.84 -9.23
CA SER A 358 -25.02 -10.41 -10.45
C SER A 358 -24.52 -9.90 -11.82
N LYS A 359 -23.27 -9.45 -11.97
CA LYS A 359 -22.64 -9.20 -13.27
C LYS A 359 -21.80 -10.41 -13.66
N GLU A 360 -21.84 -10.75 -14.95
CA GLU A 360 -21.18 -11.90 -15.60
C GLU A 360 -19.86 -12.32 -14.93
N GLU A 361 -19.67 -13.63 -14.74
CA GLU A 361 -18.48 -14.22 -14.09
C GLU A 361 -17.18 -13.68 -14.71
N MET A 362 -16.59 -12.64 -14.10
CA MET A 362 -15.35 -12.04 -14.57
C MET A 362 -14.21 -13.06 -14.41
N PRO A 363 -13.39 -13.29 -15.45
CA PRO A 363 -12.21 -14.14 -15.33
C PRO A 363 -11.28 -13.63 -14.23
N VAL A 364 -10.83 -14.52 -13.34
CA VAL A 364 -9.93 -14.21 -12.20
C VAL A 364 -8.68 -13.43 -12.62
N ASP A 365 -8.20 -13.75 -13.82
CA ASP A 365 -7.12 -13.13 -14.56
C ASP A 365 -7.31 -11.60 -14.72
N LYS A 366 -8.52 -11.18 -15.12
CA LYS A 366 -8.92 -9.77 -15.22
C LYS A 366 -9.01 -9.14 -13.82
N ALA A 367 -9.59 -9.84 -12.85
CA ALA A 367 -9.73 -9.35 -11.47
C ALA A 367 -8.38 -9.09 -10.76
N LEU A 368 -7.35 -9.91 -11.04
CA LEU A 368 -5.99 -9.69 -10.56
C LEU A 368 -5.35 -8.44 -11.18
N LEU A 369 -5.56 -8.26 -12.48
CA LEU A 369 -5.06 -7.10 -13.21
C LEU A 369 -5.67 -5.80 -12.67
N GLU A 370 -6.98 -5.81 -12.42
CA GLU A 370 -7.72 -4.71 -11.80
C GLU A 370 -7.28 -4.44 -10.36
N THR A 371 -6.97 -5.48 -9.58
CA THR A 371 -6.41 -5.30 -8.23
C THR A 371 -5.02 -4.66 -8.27
N GLU A 372 -4.18 -5.04 -9.24
CA GLU A 372 -2.86 -4.44 -9.44
C GLU A 372 -2.92 -3.01 -9.97
N SER A 373 -3.86 -2.71 -10.87
CA SER A 373 -4.09 -1.37 -11.44
C SER A 373 -4.97 -0.47 -10.58
N TRP A 374 -5.49 -0.99 -9.47
CA TRP A 374 -6.50 -0.33 -8.63
C TRP A 374 -7.68 0.14 -9.48
N GLU A 375 -8.42 -0.77 -10.13
CA GLU A 375 -9.63 -0.50 -10.91
C GLU A 375 -10.92 -0.80 -10.12
N GLY A 376 -11.23 0.05 -9.15
CA GLY A 376 -12.48 0.08 -8.39
C GLY A 376 -12.79 1.45 -7.78
N ASP A 377 -14.06 1.69 -7.47
CA ASP A 377 -14.57 2.95 -6.92
C ASP A 377 -13.96 3.26 -5.55
N VAL A 378 -13.76 2.21 -4.76
CA VAL A 378 -13.14 2.25 -3.44
C VAL A 378 -12.00 1.24 -3.40
N ILE A 379 -10.82 1.70 -3.01
CA ILE A 379 -9.61 0.90 -2.86
C ILE A 379 -9.28 0.80 -1.37
N LEU A 380 -9.17 -0.40 -0.84
CA LEU A 380 -8.70 -0.67 0.51
C LEU A 380 -7.31 -1.32 0.44
N THR A 381 -6.28 -0.66 0.95
CA THR A 381 -4.89 -1.08 0.76
C THR A 381 -4.01 -0.84 1.98
N THR A 382 -2.72 -1.14 1.88
CA THR A 382 -1.74 -0.90 2.96
C THR A 382 -0.89 0.34 2.71
N PHE A 383 -0.29 0.90 3.77
CA PHE A 383 0.76 1.93 3.64
C PHE A 383 1.90 1.47 2.73
N VAL A 384 2.31 0.20 2.85
CA VAL A 384 3.34 -0.39 1.99
C VAL A 384 2.95 -0.29 0.52
N GLN A 385 1.74 -0.73 0.16
CA GLN A 385 1.27 -0.71 -1.23
C GLN A 385 1.13 0.71 -1.79
N LEU A 386 0.69 1.66 -0.96
CA LEU A 386 0.58 3.07 -1.36
C LEU A 386 1.96 3.71 -1.54
N PHE A 387 2.79 3.71 -0.51
CA PHE A 387 4.05 4.47 -0.54
C PHE A 387 5.12 3.81 -1.43
N GLN A 388 5.19 2.48 -1.51
CA GLN A 388 6.10 1.83 -2.47
C GLN A 388 5.67 2.03 -3.92
N SER A 389 4.39 2.31 -4.19
CA SER A 389 3.97 2.69 -5.55
C SER A 389 4.51 4.06 -5.95
N ILE A 390 4.75 4.93 -4.98
CA ILE A 390 5.34 6.25 -5.20
C ILE A 390 6.85 6.10 -5.33
N PHE A 391 7.55 5.61 -4.30
CA PHE A 391 9.01 5.57 -4.24
C PHE A 391 9.60 4.35 -4.96
N THR A 392 9.39 4.23 -6.28
CA THR A 392 9.94 3.12 -7.07
C THR A 392 10.11 3.48 -8.54
N GLY A 393 10.96 2.71 -9.24
CA GLY A 393 11.01 2.67 -10.71
C GLY A 393 10.27 1.46 -11.29
N GLU A 394 9.75 0.56 -10.46
CA GLU A 394 9.14 -0.68 -10.93
C GLU A 394 7.81 -0.45 -11.63
N ASN A 395 7.76 -0.86 -12.90
CA ASN A 395 6.59 -0.73 -13.77
C ASN A 395 5.29 -1.24 -13.12
N ARG A 396 5.33 -2.44 -12.52
CA ARG A 396 4.16 -3.06 -11.90
C ARG A 396 3.57 -2.21 -10.78
N LEU A 397 4.41 -1.60 -9.96
CA LEU A 397 3.98 -0.79 -8.82
C LEU A 397 3.50 0.60 -9.27
N LEU A 398 4.14 1.19 -10.28
CA LEU A 398 3.81 2.52 -10.81
C LEU A 398 2.44 2.59 -11.50
N LYS A 399 1.86 1.47 -11.96
CA LYS A 399 0.52 1.45 -12.60
C LYS A 399 -0.56 2.18 -11.79
N LYS A 400 -0.44 2.18 -10.46
CA LYS A 400 -1.45 2.73 -9.53
C LYS A 400 -1.43 4.25 -9.43
N ILE A 401 -0.31 4.90 -9.76
CA ILE A 401 -0.10 6.33 -9.51
C ILE A 401 -1.16 7.20 -10.19
N ASN A 402 -1.58 6.85 -11.41
CA ASN A 402 -2.60 7.62 -12.11
C ASN A 402 -3.95 7.65 -11.36
N LYS A 403 -4.27 6.61 -10.58
CA LYS A 403 -5.50 6.51 -9.78
C LYS A 403 -5.50 7.37 -8.53
N ILE A 404 -4.32 7.81 -8.08
CA ILE A 404 -4.17 8.73 -6.95
C ILE A 404 -4.63 10.14 -7.34
N ALA A 405 -4.51 10.50 -8.62
CA ALA A 405 -4.88 11.83 -9.08
C ALA A 405 -6.39 12.09 -8.94
N GLY A 406 -6.73 13.26 -8.38
CA GLY A 406 -8.11 13.66 -8.11
C GLY A 406 -8.82 12.86 -7.01
N SER A 407 -8.21 11.80 -6.48
CA SER A 407 -8.81 10.92 -5.48
C SER A 407 -8.90 11.55 -4.08
N ILE A 408 -9.69 10.91 -3.20
CA ILE A 408 -9.65 11.10 -1.75
C ILE A 408 -8.84 9.94 -1.17
N VAL A 409 -7.66 10.23 -0.63
CA VAL A 409 -6.79 9.24 0.02
C VAL A 409 -6.92 9.37 1.54
N VAL A 410 -7.30 8.29 2.19
CA VAL A 410 -7.44 8.20 3.65
C VAL A 410 -6.24 7.43 4.18
N LEU A 411 -5.48 8.05 5.08
CA LEU A 411 -4.42 7.39 5.85
C LEU A 411 -4.96 7.11 7.25
N ASP A 412 -5.39 5.87 7.48
CA ASP A 412 -5.86 5.43 8.80
C ASP A 412 -4.67 5.06 9.68
N GLU A 413 -4.74 5.40 10.96
CA GLU A 413 -3.62 5.29 11.92
C GLU A 413 -2.32 5.93 11.37
N ALA A 414 -2.41 7.17 10.89
CA ALA A 414 -1.30 7.91 10.27
C ALA A 414 -0.02 7.98 11.15
N GLN A 415 -0.14 7.88 12.47
CA GLN A 415 0.97 7.81 13.43
C GLN A 415 1.83 6.56 13.29
N ALA A 416 1.35 5.52 12.60
CA ALA A 416 2.13 4.31 12.34
C ALA A 416 3.23 4.51 11.28
N ILE A 417 3.28 5.68 10.62
CA ILE A 417 4.39 6.03 9.73
C ILE A 417 5.67 6.18 10.57
N PRO A 418 6.78 5.49 10.22
CA PRO A 418 8.04 5.66 10.93
C PRO A 418 8.54 7.11 10.89
N GLU A 419 9.03 7.63 12.02
CA GLU A 419 9.52 9.01 12.18
C GLU A 419 10.57 9.36 11.10
N ASP A 420 11.48 8.43 10.80
CA ASP A 420 12.52 8.60 9.78
C ASP A 420 11.97 8.90 8.39
N TYR A 421 10.75 8.48 8.06
CA TYR A 421 10.13 8.75 6.76
C TYR A 421 9.10 9.88 6.81
N MET A 422 8.77 10.42 7.99
CA MET A 422 7.77 11.49 8.12
C MET A 422 8.10 12.74 7.28
N PRO A 423 9.35 13.24 7.22
CA PRO A 423 9.68 14.37 6.34
C PRO A 423 9.42 14.06 4.86
N LEU A 424 9.93 12.93 4.37
CA LEU A 424 9.77 12.50 2.97
C LEU A 424 8.30 12.32 2.60
N ILE A 425 7.55 11.60 3.42
CA ILE A 425 6.12 11.33 3.20
C ILE A 425 5.33 12.63 3.29
N GLY A 426 5.57 13.46 4.30
CA GLY A 426 4.94 14.76 4.47
C GLY A 426 5.08 15.63 3.22
N ALA A 427 6.30 15.82 2.74
CA ALA A 427 6.58 16.59 1.53
C ALA A 427 5.92 15.98 0.28
N THR A 428 5.96 14.65 0.16
CA THR A 428 5.36 13.91 -0.96
C THR A 428 3.84 14.06 -1.00
N LEU A 429 3.15 13.95 0.14
CA LEU A 429 1.69 14.14 0.21
C LEU A 429 1.33 15.58 -0.19
N GLN A 430 2.10 16.58 0.25
CA GLN A 430 1.90 17.97 -0.14
C GLN A 430 2.08 18.18 -1.65
N LEU A 431 3.10 17.56 -2.27
CA LEU A 431 3.32 17.66 -3.71
C LEU A 431 2.29 16.88 -4.54
N ILE A 432 1.89 15.67 -4.13
CA ILE A 432 0.80 14.92 -4.77
C ILE A 432 -0.50 15.72 -4.71
N SER A 433 -0.77 16.34 -3.56
CA SER A 433 -1.93 17.19 -3.41
C SER A 433 -1.92 18.40 -4.34
N LYS A 434 -0.75 19.07 -4.45
CA LYS A 434 -0.56 20.21 -5.35
C LYS A 434 -0.67 19.80 -6.82
N PHE A 435 0.07 18.79 -7.25
CA PHE A 435 0.21 18.45 -8.66
C PHE A 435 -0.92 17.59 -9.21
N TYR A 436 -1.52 16.73 -8.37
CA TYR A 436 -2.57 15.81 -8.81
C TYR A 436 -3.96 16.19 -8.28
N GLY A 437 -4.07 17.24 -7.46
CA GLY A 437 -5.31 17.67 -6.82
C GLY A 437 -5.91 16.64 -5.85
N THR A 438 -5.10 15.68 -5.39
CA THR A 438 -5.50 14.66 -4.42
C THR A 438 -5.84 15.31 -3.08
N ARG A 439 -6.92 14.83 -2.45
CA ARG A 439 -7.32 15.22 -1.11
C ARG A 439 -6.93 14.13 -0.12
N PHE A 440 -6.28 14.52 0.97
CA PHE A 440 -5.85 13.60 2.02
C PHE A 440 -6.70 13.75 3.27
N ILE A 441 -7.11 12.63 3.85
CA ILE A 441 -7.70 12.56 5.18
C ILE A 441 -6.75 11.78 6.08
N LEU A 442 -6.17 12.46 7.06
CA LEU A 442 -5.29 11.84 8.06
C LEU A 442 -6.14 11.49 9.28
N MET A 443 -6.31 10.19 9.54
CA MET A 443 -7.11 9.70 10.66
C MET A 443 -6.22 9.05 11.70
N THR A 444 -6.42 9.38 12.98
CA THR A 444 -5.58 8.84 14.06
C THR A 444 -6.14 9.16 15.46
N ALA A 445 -5.62 8.47 16.48
CA ALA A 445 -5.79 8.87 17.87
C ALA A 445 -4.85 10.01 18.29
N THR A 446 -3.68 10.10 17.68
CA THR A 446 -2.60 11.03 18.00
C THR A 446 -2.03 11.59 16.70
N GLN A 447 -2.37 12.83 16.37
CA GLN A 447 -2.06 13.40 15.07
C GLN A 447 -0.55 13.61 14.88
N PRO A 448 0.11 12.85 13.99
CA PRO A 448 1.50 13.15 13.66
C PRO A 448 1.54 14.46 12.87
N LYS A 449 2.59 15.26 13.10
CA LYS A 449 2.83 16.54 12.45
C LYS A 449 3.41 16.39 11.05
N LEU A 450 2.82 15.49 10.25
CA LEU A 450 3.36 15.06 8.94
C LEU A 450 3.57 16.24 7.97
N LEU A 451 2.65 17.20 7.94
CA LEU A 451 2.77 18.34 7.05
C LEU A 451 3.94 19.24 7.49
N GLU A 452 4.05 19.50 8.79
CA GLU A 452 5.15 20.26 9.37
C GLU A 452 6.50 19.57 9.15
N PHE A 453 6.57 18.23 9.24
CA PHE A 453 7.78 17.48 8.88
C PHE A 453 8.14 17.66 7.40
N GLY A 454 7.15 17.67 6.50
CA GLY A 454 7.35 17.97 5.09
C GLY A 454 7.88 19.39 4.85
N ASP A 455 7.40 20.36 5.64
CA ASP A 455 7.85 21.76 5.56
C ASP A 455 9.33 21.91 5.91
N LEU A 456 9.86 21.08 6.83
CA LEU A 456 11.30 21.05 7.12
C LEU A 456 12.11 20.69 5.87
N LEU A 457 11.63 19.74 5.08
CA LEU A 457 12.29 19.29 3.86
C LEU A 457 12.26 20.38 2.77
N PHE A 458 11.11 21.04 2.60
CA PHE A 458 11.00 22.18 1.68
C PHE A 458 11.90 23.35 2.10
N ALA A 459 12.00 23.63 3.41
CA ALA A 459 12.86 24.69 3.93
C ALA A 459 14.35 24.43 3.64
N MET A 460 14.81 23.18 3.75
CA MET A 460 16.19 22.79 3.39
C MET A 460 16.51 23.09 1.92
N GLU A 461 15.56 22.82 1.03
CA GLU A 461 15.69 23.08 -0.41
C GLU A 461 15.37 24.53 -0.81
N LYS A 462 15.13 25.42 0.17
CA LYS A 462 14.70 26.81 -0.06
C LYS A 462 13.43 26.93 -0.93
N MET A 463 12.60 25.89 -0.92
CA MET A 463 11.33 25.86 -1.64
C MET A 463 10.28 26.63 -0.84
N LYS A 464 9.57 27.54 -1.52
CA LYS A 464 8.40 28.21 -0.94
C LYS A 464 7.18 27.34 -1.19
N PHE A 465 6.72 26.67 -0.15
CA PHE A 465 5.42 25.98 -0.16
C PHE A 465 4.43 26.81 0.66
N ASN A 466 3.27 27.13 0.10
CA ASN A 466 2.24 27.83 0.85
C ASN A 466 1.72 26.90 1.94
N LYS A 467 1.56 27.44 3.15
CA LYS A 467 1.02 26.67 4.27
C LYS A 467 -0.35 26.12 3.88
N ASN A 468 -0.47 24.79 3.83
CA ASN A 468 -1.71 24.15 3.44
C ASN A 468 -2.82 24.47 4.46
N LYS A 469 -3.96 24.97 3.96
CA LYS A 469 -5.16 25.05 4.79
C LYS A 469 -5.59 23.61 5.11
N ARG A 470 -5.70 23.32 6.41
CA ARG A 470 -6.20 22.04 6.94
C ARG A 470 -7.53 22.24 7.64
N ILE A 471 -8.43 21.28 7.51
CA ILE A 471 -9.72 21.25 8.21
C ILE A 471 -9.73 20.08 9.19
N GLU A 472 -9.98 20.36 10.46
CA GLU A 472 -10.25 19.32 11.45
C GLU A 472 -11.73 18.89 11.33
N LEU A 473 -11.96 17.61 11.04
CA LEU A 473 -13.30 17.04 10.87
C LEU A 473 -14.05 16.90 12.19
N ILE A 474 -13.34 16.89 13.32
CA ILE A 474 -13.92 16.89 14.67
C ILE A 474 -13.41 18.13 15.42
N PRO A 475 -14.06 19.30 15.26
CA PRO A 475 -13.68 20.51 15.97
C PRO A 475 -13.76 20.31 17.48
N ASN A 476 -12.80 20.87 18.21
CA ASN A 476 -12.65 20.70 19.67
C ASN A 476 -12.50 19.22 20.08
N SER A 477 -11.77 18.43 19.29
CA SER A 477 -11.47 17.03 19.56
C SER A 477 -10.94 16.81 20.98
N GLU A 478 -10.17 17.77 21.52
CA GLU A 478 -9.68 17.80 22.90
C GLU A 478 -10.77 17.51 23.95
N LYS A 479 -12.01 17.97 23.74
CA LYS A 479 -13.10 17.71 24.70
C LYS A 479 -13.36 16.21 24.83
N TYR A 480 -13.37 15.49 23.70
CA TYR A 480 -13.58 14.04 23.71
C TYR A 480 -12.43 13.27 24.34
N PHE A 481 -11.23 13.86 24.42
CA PHE A 481 -10.11 13.30 25.18
C PHE A 481 -10.15 13.67 26.66
N LYS A 482 -10.55 14.92 27.00
CA LYS A 482 -10.68 15.40 28.38
C LYS A 482 -11.77 14.69 29.17
N ASP A 483 -12.83 14.27 28.50
CA ASP A 483 -13.94 13.53 29.10
C ASP A 483 -13.62 12.04 29.32
N LEU A 484 -12.42 11.56 28.98
CA LEU A 484 -12.00 10.18 29.20
C LEU A 484 -11.36 10.02 30.57
N ASP A 485 -11.91 9.14 31.37
CA ASP A 485 -11.38 8.76 32.67
C ASP A 485 -11.19 7.25 32.76
N ARG A 486 -10.88 6.58 31.63
CA ARG A 486 -10.86 5.11 31.57
C ARG A 486 -9.56 4.54 32.12
N THR A 487 -8.43 5.16 31.77
CA THR A 487 -7.09 4.63 32.07
C THR A 487 -6.13 5.67 32.64
N LYS A 488 -5.04 5.20 33.24
CA LYS A 488 -3.85 6.01 33.57
C LYS A 488 -2.58 5.26 33.24
N PHE A 489 -1.55 5.98 32.82
CA PHE A 489 -0.20 5.44 32.75
C PHE A 489 0.46 5.50 34.12
N VAL A 490 1.08 4.39 34.50
CA VAL A 490 1.90 4.26 35.71
C VAL A 490 3.32 3.89 35.26
N PRO A 491 4.23 4.87 35.09
CA PRO A 491 5.59 4.64 34.62
C PRO A 491 6.46 3.97 35.70
N LEU A 492 6.85 2.72 35.48
CA LEU A 492 7.76 1.95 36.32
C LEU A 492 9.11 1.79 35.59
N LEU A 493 9.77 2.93 35.35
CA LEU A 493 10.98 3.04 34.52
C LEU A 493 12.26 3.30 35.32
N ASN A 494 12.20 3.20 36.65
CA ASN A 494 13.32 3.44 37.56
C ASN A 494 14.39 2.34 37.51
N LYS A 495 14.01 1.10 37.16
CA LYS A 495 14.93 -0.01 36.91
C LYS A 495 14.51 -0.81 35.69
N ARG A 496 15.47 -1.52 35.11
CA ARG A 496 15.18 -2.56 34.13
C ARG A 496 14.81 -3.85 34.85
N LEU A 497 13.81 -4.56 34.37
CA LEU A 497 13.30 -5.79 34.95
C LEU A 497 13.75 -6.99 34.12
N ASN A 498 14.30 -8.00 34.79
CA ASN A 498 14.41 -9.33 34.18
C ASN A 498 13.03 -10.04 34.17
N ASN A 499 13.00 -11.26 33.63
CA ASN A 499 11.75 -12.02 33.51
C ASN A 499 11.15 -12.38 34.87
N GLU A 500 11.98 -12.77 35.84
CA GLU A 500 11.58 -13.14 37.19
C GLU A 500 11.00 -11.93 37.95
N GLU A 501 11.72 -10.81 37.93
CA GLU A 501 11.27 -9.55 38.55
C GLU A 501 9.96 -9.03 37.95
N PHE A 502 9.77 -9.19 36.63
CA PHE A 502 8.51 -8.85 36.00
C PHE A 502 7.36 -9.76 36.47
N ILE A 503 7.60 -11.06 36.61
CA ILE A 503 6.58 -12.00 37.08
C ILE A 503 6.18 -11.68 38.52
N GLU A 504 7.15 -11.36 39.39
CA GLU A 504 6.90 -10.91 40.76
C GLU A 504 6.02 -9.64 40.74
N LEU A 505 6.40 -8.64 39.94
CA LEU A 505 5.61 -7.40 39.78
C LEU A 505 4.20 -7.68 39.23
N PHE A 506 4.07 -8.60 38.27
CA PHE A 506 2.79 -8.99 37.70
C PHE A 506 1.86 -9.53 38.79
N PHE A 507 2.32 -10.50 39.59
CA PHE A 507 1.53 -11.08 40.68
C PHE A 507 1.32 -10.12 41.85
N GLU A 508 2.18 -9.11 42.04
CA GLU A 508 1.96 -8.03 43.01
C GLU A 508 0.76 -7.15 42.61
N LYS A 509 0.62 -6.85 41.32
CA LYS A 509 -0.41 -5.91 40.81
C LYS A 509 -1.70 -6.60 40.32
N TRP A 510 -1.62 -7.86 39.91
CA TRP A 510 -2.72 -8.61 39.33
C TRP A 510 -3.53 -9.39 40.38
N SER A 511 -4.83 -9.58 40.11
CA SER A 511 -5.76 -10.33 40.95
C SER A 511 -6.60 -11.31 40.11
N LYS A 512 -6.97 -12.45 40.70
CA LYS A 512 -7.62 -13.59 39.99
C LYS A 512 -8.97 -13.23 39.35
N ASP A 513 -9.62 -12.16 39.76
CA ASP A 513 -10.89 -11.65 39.21
C ASP A 513 -10.71 -10.65 38.07
N LYS A 514 -9.48 -10.33 37.66
CA LYS A 514 -9.17 -9.31 36.65
C LYS A 514 -8.53 -9.90 35.40
N SER A 515 -8.93 -9.38 34.24
CA SER A 515 -8.27 -9.67 32.97
C SER A 515 -7.06 -8.77 32.76
N ALA A 516 -5.93 -9.35 32.36
CA ALA A 516 -4.68 -8.63 32.18
C ALA A 516 -4.13 -8.78 30.75
N LEU A 517 -3.66 -7.67 30.20
CA LEU A 517 -2.95 -7.63 28.92
C LEU A 517 -1.46 -7.37 29.17
N ILE A 518 -0.60 -8.23 28.65
CA ILE A 518 0.86 -8.09 28.72
C ILE A 518 1.37 -7.91 27.30
N VAL A 519 1.96 -6.77 26.99
CA VAL A 519 2.47 -6.44 25.65
C VAL A 519 3.95 -6.16 25.72
N VAL A 520 4.74 -6.94 25.00
CA VAL A 520 6.20 -6.80 24.94
C VAL A 520 6.68 -6.61 23.51
N ASN A 521 7.89 -6.07 23.35
CA ASN A 521 8.34 -5.60 22.04
C ASN A 521 8.85 -6.70 21.10
N THR A 522 9.23 -7.87 21.63
CA THR A 522 9.80 -8.96 20.83
C THR A 522 9.02 -10.25 21.02
N ILE A 523 8.97 -11.05 19.96
CA ILE A 523 8.31 -12.36 20.00
C ILE A 523 8.99 -13.27 21.03
N LYS A 524 10.33 -13.30 21.04
CA LYS A 524 11.12 -14.11 21.97
C LYS A 524 10.69 -13.87 23.43
N ARG A 525 10.71 -12.60 23.85
CA ARG A 525 10.34 -12.21 25.22
C ARG A 525 8.88 -12.56 25.51
N SER A 526 7.98 -12.37 24.54
CA SER A 526 6.57 -12.71 24.73
C SER A 526 6.35 -14.21 25.00
N ILE A 527 7.13 -15.09 24.36
CA ILE A 527 7.02 -16.54 24.57
C ILE A 527 7.67 -16.96 25.89
N GLU A 528 8.83 -16.41 26.24
CA GLU A 528 9.48 -16.66 27.53
C GLU A 528 8.55 -16.28 28.70
N LEU A 529 7.93 -15.10 28.64
CA LEU A 529 6.98 -14.64 29.65
C LEU A 529 5.71 -15.48 29.68
N TYR A 530 5.13 -15.80 28.52
CA TYR A 530 3.96 -16.69 28.43
C TYR A 530 4.23 -18.04 29.10
N THR A 531 5.34 -18.68 28.76
CA THR A 531 5.72 -20.00 29.27
C THR A 531 5.94 -19.96 30.78
N LYS A 532 6.64 -18.94 31.29
CA LYS A 532 6.88 -18.81 32.73
C LYS A 532 5.60 -18.49 33.49
N LEU A 533 4.78 -17.56 33.01
CA LEU A 533 3.51 -17.21 33.64
C LEU A 533 2.55 -18.40 33.68
N LYS A 534 2.46 -19.19 32.61
CA LYS A 534 1.65 -20.42 32.58
C LYS A 534 2.06 -21.39 33.69
N LYS A 535 3.36 -21.63 33.85
CA LYS A 535 3.90 -22.47 34.94
C LYS A 535 3.60 -21.91 36.33
N GLU A 536 3.74 -20.60 36.54
CA GLU A 536 3.42 -19.99 37.84
C GLU A 536 1.92 -20.03 38.15
N LEU A 537 1.05 -19.84 37.15
CA LEU A 537 -0.41 -19.96 37.30
C LEU A 537 -0.83 -21.39 37.69
N GLU A 538 -0.18 -22.40 37.11
CA GLU A 538 -0.36 -23.81 37.48
C GLU A 538 0.06 -24.05 38.94
N LYS A 539 1.21 -23.53 39.37
CA LYS A 539 1.70 -23.68 40.76
C LYS A 539 0.73 -23.10 41.80
N ILE A 540 0.07 -21.98 41.49
CA ILE A 540 -0.89 -21.33 42.40
C ILE A 540 -2.34 -21.81 42.21
N ASN A 541 -2.53 -22.92 41.46
CA ASN A 541 -3.83 -23.51 41.12
C ASN A 541 -4.83 -22.45 40.64
N SER A 542 -4.39 -21.57 39.73
CA SER A 542 -5.27 -20.56 39.13
C SER A 542 -6.03 -21.17 37.95
N ASN A 543 -7.35 -21.01 37.95
CA ASN A 543 -8.21 -21.42 36.82
C ASN A 543 -8.33 -20.33 35.74
N VAL A 544 -7.56 -19.24 35.86
CA VAL A 544 -7.60 -18.14 34.88
C VAL A 544 -6.86 -18.58 33.61
N PRO A 545 -7.53 -18.65 32.45
CA PRO A 545 -6.89 -19.03 31.21
C PRO A 545 -5.86 -17.98 30.77
N ILE A 546 -4.73 -18.46 30.24
CA ILE A 546 -3.67 -17.65 29.65
C ILE A 546 -3.58 -17.94 28.15
N PHE A 547 -3.48 -16.89 27.34
CA PHE A 547 -3.36 -16.99 25.89
C PHE A 547 -2.12 -16.24 25.39
N TYR A 548 -1.69 -16.62 24.20
CA TYR A 548 -0.56 -16.03 23.50
C TYR A 548 -0.97 -15.50 22.12
N LEU A 549 -0.48 -14.31 21.75
CA LEU A 549 -0.78 -13.71 20.44
C LEU A 549 0.43 -12.94 19.87
N SER A 550 0.99 -13.39 18.76
CA SER A 550 1.99 -12.65 18.00
C SER A 550 1.95 -13.01 16.52
N THR A 551 2.77 -12.38 15.68
CA THR A 551 2.93 -12.78 14.27
C THR A 551 3.66 -14.11 14.08
N ASN A 552 4.17 -14.74 15.15
CA ASN A 552 4.80 -16.07 15.10
C ASN A 552 3.79 -17.21 14.91
N ILE A 553 2.51 -16.95 15.19
CA ILE A 553 1.43 -17.90 14.98
C ILE A 553 0.69 -17.65 13.66
N ILE A 554 0.27 -18.72 12.99
CA ILE A 554 -0.40 -18.65 11.68
C ILE A 554 -1.67 -17.78 11.77
N PRO A 555 -2.00 -17.00 10.72
CA PRO A 555 -3.20 -16.17 10.69
C PRO A 555 -4.47 -16.88 11.14
N LEU A 556 -4.69 -18.12 10.71
CA LEU A 556 -5.85 -18.92 11.09
C LEU A 556 -5.97 -19.09 12.61
N LYS A 557 -4.87 -19.43 13.29
CA LYS A 557 -4.84 -19.61 14.76
C LYS A 557 -4.99 -18.27 15.49
N ARG A 558 -4.42 -17.18 14.97
CA ARG A 558 -4.62 -15.83 15.52
C ARG A 558 -6.10 -15.46 15.57
N LYS A 559 -6.83 -15.71 14.48
CA LYS A 559 -8.28 -15.47 14.39
C LYS A 559 -9.04 -16.27 15.46
N GLN A 560 -8.65 -17.52 15.71
CA GLN A 560 -9.25 -18.37 16.76
C GLN A 560 -8.98 -17.82 18.17
N VAL A 561 -7.72 -17.55 18.52
CA VAL A 561 -7.33 -17.01 19.83
C VAL A 561 -8.05 -15.69 20.13
N ILE A 562 -8.13 -14.80 19.13
CA ILE A 562 -8.86 -13.53 19.26
C ILE A 562 -10.35 -13.76 19.54
N LYS A 563 -10.98 -14.72 18.86
CA LYS A 563 -12.38 -15.06 19.06
C LYS A 563 -12.64 -15.59 20.47
N GLU A 564 -11.82 -16.53 20.94
CA GLU A 564 -11.95 -17.14 22.28
C GLU A 564 -11.81 -16.08 23.39
N ILE A 565 -10.80 -15.22 23.31
CA ILE A 565 -10.59 -14.15 24.28
C ILE A 565 -11.76 -13.17 24.28
N ARG A 566 -12.29 -12.79 23.11
CA ARG A 566 -13.48 -11.93 23.02
C ARG A 566 -14.69 -12.54 23.72
N GLU A 567 -14.92 -13.84 23.53
CA GLU A 567 -16.02 -14.55 24.19
C GLU A 567 -15.87 -14.53 25.71
N LEU A 568 -14.67 -14.79 26.24
CA LEU A 568 -14.38 -14.74 27.69
C LEU A 568 -14.58 -13.32 28.26
N LEU A 569 -14.02 -12.31 27.60
CA LEU A 569 -14.15 -10.91 28.02
C LEU A 569 -15.61 -10.44 28.00
N SER A 570 -16.39 -10.83 26.99
CA SER A 570 -17.82 -10.50 26.90
C SER A 570 -18.65 -11.10 28.05
N LYS A 571 -18.24 -12.27 28.55
CA LYS A 571 -18.83 -12.95 29.72
C LYS A 571 -18.25 -12.47 31.05
N ARG A 572 -17.36 -11.47 31.03
CA ARG A 572 -16.60 -10.96 32.20
C ARG A 572 -15.83 -12.06 32.94
N GLN A 573 -15.36 -13.06 32.21
CA GLN A 573 -14.48 -14.09 32.76
C GLN A 573 -13.03 -13.59 32.70
N PRO A 574 -12.26 -13.71 33.80
CA PRO A 574 -10.88 -13.25 33.84
C PRO A 574 -10.03 -14.02 32.83
N VAL A 575 -9.14 -13.31 32.13
CA VAL A 575 -8.23 -13.89 31.14
C VAL A 575 -6.91 -13.12 31.11
N ILE A 576 -5.80 -13.82 30.93
CA ILE A 576 -4.49 -13.23 30.73
C ILE A 576 -4.09 -13.38 29.26
N LEU A 577 -3.69 -12.29 28.62
CA LEU A 577 -3.15 -12.32 27.26
C LEU A 577 -1.71 -11.81 27.27
N VAL A 578 -0.78 -12.65 26.80
CA VAL A 578 0.59 -12.22 26.47
C VAL A 578 0.68 -12.01 24.97
N SER A 579 1.10 -10.82 24.55
CA SER A 579 1.14 -10.44 23.13
C SER A 579 2.34 -9.57 22.78
N THR A 580 2.62 -9.48 21.48
CA THR A 580 3.45 -8.42 20.91
C THR A 580 2.60 -7.23 20.47
N GLN A 581 3.14 -6.30 19.68
CA GLN A 581 2.43 -5.16 19.10
C GLN A 581 1.23 -5.57 18.21
N THR A 582 1.06 -6.87 17.91
CA THR A 582 -0.07 -7.41 17.14
C THR A 582 -1.44 -7.03 17.73
N ILE A 583 -1.53 -6.80 19.05
CA ILE A 583 -2.77 -6.41 19.74
C ILE A 583 -3.10 -4.90 19.63
N GLU A 584 -2.11 -4.06 19.29
CA GLU A 584 -2.26 -2.61 19.28
C GLU A 584 -3.29 -2.15 18.23
N ALA A 585 -3.43 -2.91 17.14
CA ALA A 585 -4.22 -2.57 15.96
C ALA A 585 -5.28 -3.63 15.60
N GLY A 586 -6.53 -3.20 15.40
CA GLY A 586 -7.58 -4.05 14.79
C GLY A 586 -8.19 -5.14 15.66
N VAL A 587 -7.98 -5.11 16.99
CA VAL A 587 -8.55 -6.12 17.89
C VAL A 587 -9.47 -5.48 18.93
N ASP A 588 -10.78 -5.69 18.78
CA ASP A 588 -11.78 -5.20 19.75
C ASP A 588 -11.75 -6.08 21.01
N MET A 589 -11.06 -5.62 22.06
CA MET A 589 -10.90 -6.27 23.37
C MET A 589 -10.89 -5.21 24.47
N ASP A 590 -11.39 -5.59 25.65
CA ASP A 590 -11.50 -4.72 26.82
C ASP A 590 -10.96 -5.46 28.06
N PHE A 591 -9.74 -5.17 28.48
CA PHE A 591 -9.06 -5.72 29.66
C PHE A 591 -9.24 -4.83 30.91
N ASP A 592 -8.88 -5.32 32.09
CA ASP A 592 -8.94 -4.54 33.35
C ASP A 592 -7.63 -3.82 33.67
N MET A 593 -6.50 -4.32 33.16
CA MET A 593 -5.19 -3.67 33.29
C MET A 593 -4.27 -4.09 32.16
N ALA A 594 -3.21 -3.32 31.95
CA ALA A 594 -2.14 -3.71 31.04
C ALA A 594 -0.75 -3.52 31.64
N PHE A 595 0.19 -4.36 31.21
CA PHE A 595 1.62 -4.22 31.40
C PHE A 595 2.22 -4.05 30.01
N ARG A 596 2.78 -2.88 29.72
CA ARG A 596 3.36 -2.54 28.43
C ARG A 596 4.85 -2.32 28.58
N ASP A 597 5.65 -3.14 27.91
CA ASP A 597 7.08 -2.86 27.77
C ASP A 597 7.27 -1.51 27.08
N PHE A 598 8.34 -0.81 27.43
CA PHE A 598 8.61 0.56 27.01
C PHE A 598 8.54 0.68 25.48
N ALA A 599 7.76 1.64 25.00
CA ALA A 599 7.48 1.85 23.58
C ALA A 599 7.22 3.35 23.31
N PRO A 600 7.20 3.80 22.05
CA PRO A 600 6.78 5.15 21.68
C PRO A 600 5.40 5.48 22.25
N ILE A 601 5.18 6.77 22.54
CA ILE A 601 3.95 7.28 23.16
C ILE A 601 2.68 6.79 22.43
N ASP A 602 2.71 6.73 21.10
CA ASP A 602 1.56 6.28 20.30
C ASP A 602 1.20 4.81 20.55
N SER A 603 2.19 3.92 20.67
CA SER A 603 1.97 2.50 21.00
C SER A 603 1.46 2.31 22.43
N LEU A 604 1.92 3.15 23.37
CA LEU A 604 1.40 3.15 24.75
C LEU A 604 -0.08 3.54 24.78
N ILE A 605 -0.46 4.58 24.04
CA ILE A 605 -1.86 5.05 23.93
C ILE A 605 -2.73 4.01 23.24
N GLN A 606 -2.23 3.34 22.19
CA GLN A 606 -2.95 2.25 21.52
C GLN A 606 -3.20 1.07 22.47
N THR A 607 -2.22 0.71 23.30
CA THR A 607 -2.36 -0.32 24.33
C THR A 607 -3.38 0.09 25.40
N ALA A 608 -3.34 1.34 25.87
CA ALA A 608 -4.33 1.88 26.79
C ALA A 608 -5.75 1.83 26.22
N GLY A 609 -5.90 1.99 24.90
CA GLY A 609 -7.19 1.83 24.20
C GLY A 609 -7.80 0.41 24.20
N ARG A 610 -7.09 -0.57 24.80
CA ARG A 610 -7.56 -1.95 25.05
C ARG A 610 -7.87 -2.21 26.53
N VAL A 611 -7.69 -1.22 27.41
CA VAL A 611 -7.98 -1.29 28.85
C VAL A 611 -9.17 -0.41 29.17
N ASN A 612 -10.16 -0.94 29.90
CA ASN A 612 -11.41 -0.26 30.21
C ASN A 612 -12.02 0.45 28.98
N ARG A 613 -11.97 -0.23 27.83
CA ARG A 613 -12.29 0.34 26.52
C ARG A 613 -13.72 0.88 26.47
N GLU A 614 -14.66 0.20 27.12
CA GLU A 614 -16.05 0.63 27.24
C GLU A 614 -16.29 1.68 28.34
N GLY A 615 -15.31 1.95 29.21
CA GLY A 615 -15.43 2.89 30.34
C GLY A 615 -16.33 2.38 31.48
N LYS A 616 -16.65 1.09 31.51
CA LYS A 616 -17.61 0.50 32.47
C LYS A 616 -16.98 -0.15 33.69
N LYS A 617 -15.64 -0.18 33.78
CA LYS A 617 -14.89 -0.95 34.78
C LYS A 617 -14.33 -0.10 35.94
N GLY A 618 -14.76 1.16 36.02
CA GLY A 618 -14.24 2.14 36.98
C GLY A 618 -13.48 3.26 36.27
N LYS A 619 -12.83 4.12 37.06
CA LYS A 619 -12.03 5.25 36.55
C LYS A 619 -10.54 4.97 36.68
N PHE A 620 -9.76 5.40 35.70
CA PHE A 620 -8.30 5.40 35.68
C PHE A 620 -7.68 4.03 35.98
N LEU A 621 -8.12 2.99 35.25
CA LEU A 621 -7.53 1.66 35.36
C LEU A 621 -6.07 1.68 34.88
N PRO A 622 -5.18 0.91 35.53
CA PRO A 622 -3.75 1.08 35.35
C PRO A 622 -3.23 0.45 34.07
N VAL A 623 -2.38 1.20 33.39
CA VAL A 623 -1.47 0.73 32.35
C VAL A 623 -0.05 0.91 32.87
N TYR A 624 0.55 -0.17 33.35
CA TYR A 624 1.90 -0.17 33.88
C TYR A 624 2.90 -0.16 32.74
N ILE A 625 3.72 0.90 32.66
CA ILE A 625 4.77 1.01 31.66
C ILE A 625 6.06 0.52 32.29
N ILE A 626 6.55 -0.63 31.83
CA ILE A 626 7.74 -1.29 32.38
C ILE A 626 8.90 -1.19 31.40
N GLN A 627 10.11 -1.43 31.88
CA GLN A 627 11.28 -1.55 31.03
C GLN A 627 11.92 -2.91 31.26
N LEU A 628 11.78 -3.83 30.32
CA LEU A 628 12.44 -5.12 30.40
C LEU A 628 13.94 -5.01 30.04
N GLU A 629 14.74 -5.95 30.53
CA GLU A 629 16.17 -6.06 30.18
C GLU A 629 16.41 -6.22 28.66
N ASN A 630 17.64 -5.93 28.24
CA ASN A 630 18.01 -5.73 26.84
C ASN A 630 17.88 -7.00 25.97
N ASP A 631 16.72 -7.22 25.36
CA ASP A 631 16.54 -8.27 24.35
C ASP A 631 16.66 -7.79 22.91
N ASN A 632 16.77 -6.49 22.63
CA ASN A 632 17.38 -5.92 21.41
C ASN A 632 17.21 -4.40 21.33
N HIS A 633 18.31 -3.68 21.08
CA HIS A 633 18.35 -2.23 20.81
C HIS A 633 17.76 -1.83 19.44
N TYR A 634 17.01 -2.73 18.78
CA TYR A 634 16.71 -2.67 17.34
C TYR A 634 15.25 -2.38 16.97
N VAL A 635 14.29 -2.45 17.91
CA VAL A 635 12.85 -2.29 17.56
C VAL A 635 12.42 -0.83 17.48
N TYR A 636 13.07 0.06 18.24
CA TYR A 636 12.92 1.51 18.13
C TYR A 636 14.31 2.11 18.07
N GLN A 637 14.63 2.80 16.98
CA GLN A 637 15.95 3.40 16.80
C GLN A 637 16.30 4.34 17.97
N LEU A 638 17.59 4.37 18.32
CA LEU A 638 18.17 4.90 19.56
C LEU A 638 17.82 6.36 19.92
N CYS A 639 17.26 7.12 18.99
CA CYS A 639 16.91 8.54 19.13
C CYS A 639 15.61 8.80 19.93
N HIS A 640 14.67 7.85 20.00
CA HIS A 640 13.33 8.11 20.58
C HIS A 640 13.21 7.82 22.09
N ARG A 641 14.14 7.02 22.63
CA ARG A 641 14.04 6.47 23.98
C ARG A 641 14.13 7.56 25.06
N GLN A 642 15.07 8.48 24.91
CA GLN A 642 15.35 9.48 25.94
C GLN A 642 14.18 10.45 26.13
N SER A 643 13.68 11.06 25.06
CA SER A 643 12.55 12.00 25.15
C SER A 643 11.27 11.34 25.65
N THR A 644 11.02 10.08 25.30
CA THR A 644 9.85 9.35 25.78
C THR A 644 9.97 9.05 27.28
N ILE A 645 11.16 8.62 27.74
CA ILE A 645 11.43 8.43 29.18
C ILE A 645 11.24 9.75 29.92
N GLU A 646 11.86 10.84 29.46
CA GLU A 646 11.75 12.16 30.09
C GLU A 646 10.30 12.65 30.19
N LEU A 647 9.50 12.44 29.15
CA LEU A 647 8.09 12.82 29.16
C LEU A 647 7.26 11.96 30.12
N LEU A 648 7.55 10.66 30.21
CA LEU A 648 6.83 9.74 31.09
C LEU A 648 7.22 9.91 32.56
N THR A 649 8.49 10.17 32.88
CA THR A 649 8.97 10.25 34.27
C THR A 649 8.74 11.61 34.92
N GLN A 650 8.15 12.59 34.21
CA GLN A 650 7.74 13.87 34.78
C GLN A 650 6.65 13.74 35.87
N LYS A 651 5.91 12.63 35.90
CA LYS A 651 4.84 12.37 36.86
C LYS A 651 4.84 10.90 37.28
N GLU A 652 4.39 10.63 38.50
CA GLU A 652 4.15 9.25 38.96
C GLU A 652 2.97 8.59 38.25
N GLU A 653 1.94 9.37 37.93
CA GLU A 653 0.78 8.91 37.16
C GLU A 653 0.41 9.96 36.12
N ILE A 654 0.06 9.51 34.91
CA ILE A 654 -0.42 10.36 33.82
C ILE A 654 -1.83 9.90 33.49
N LEU A 655 -2.80 10.80 33.62
CA LEU A 655 -4.21 10.46 33.39
C LEU A 655 -4.53 10.52 31.90
N GLU A 656 -5.51 9.72 31.45
CA GLU A 656 -5.93 9.67 30.04
C GLU A 656 -6.23 11.03 29.37
N PRO A 657 -6.81 12.04 30.06
CA PRO A 657 -6.98 13.39 29.50
C PRO A 657 -5.68 14.05 29.03
N GLU A 658 -4.54 13.62 29.55
CA GLU A 658 -3.22 14.19 29.27
C GLU A 658 -2.50 13.49 28.11
N TYR A 659 -3.00 12.33 27.65
CA TYR A 659 -2.34 11.51 26.62
C TYR A 659 -2.16 12.27 25.29
N GLY A 660 -3.17 13.04 24.86
CA GLY A 660 -3.08 13.84 23.64
C GLY A 660 -1.96 14.89 23.73
N GLY A 661 -1.91 15.63 24.84
CA GLY A 661 -0.86 16.62 25.08
C GLY A 661 0.54 15.99 25.20
N LEU A 662 0.63 14.75 25.70
CA LEU A 662 1.87 13.98 25.76
C LEU A 662 2.38 13.64 24.35
N ALA A 663 1.50 13.18 23.47
CA ALA A 663 1.83 12.88 22.06
C ALA A 663 2.23 14.15 21.29
N ASP A 664 1.51 15.27 21.49
CA ASP A 664 1.85 16.54 20.85
C ASP A 664 3.23 17.05 21.26
N LYS A 665 3.58 16.95 22.56
CA LYS A 665 4.92 17.28 23.06
C LYS A 665 5.98 16.39 22.43
N TYR A 666 5.71 15.09 22.32
CA TYR A 666 6.62 14.16 21.65
C TYR A 666 6.90 14.59 20.21
N TYR A 667 5.87 14.89 19.41
CA TYR A 667 6.04 15.30 18.02
C TYR A 667 6.72 16.66 17.86
N ASN A 668 6.54 17.59 18.80
CA ASN A 668 7.32 18.83 18.82
C ASN A 668 8.81 18.57 19.01
N LEU A 669 9.18 17.74 19.99
CA LEU A 669 10.58 17.35 20.20
C LEU A 669 11.15 16.62 18.98
N ALA A 670 10.35 15.79 18.31
CA ALA A 670 10.75 15.13 17.08
C ALA A 670 11.00 16.13 15.93
N LEU A 671 10.16 17.16 15.76
CA LEU A 671 10.39 18.23 14.78
C LEU A 671 11.68 19.02 15.05
N GLU A 672 12.02 19.24 16.32
CA GLU A 672 13.27 19.93 16.72
C GLU A 672 14.53 19.15 16.32
N ARG A 673 14.45 17.81 16.17
CA ARG A 673 15.56 16.98 15.67
C ARG A 673 15.84 17.21 14.18
N GLY A 674 14.88 17.75 13.42
CA GLY A 674 15.04 18.04 11.99
C GLY A 674 14.72 16.86 11.07
N VAL A 675 15.27 16.91 9.85
CA VAL A 675 15.06 15.88 8.81
C VAL A 675 16.06 14.74 8.98
N SER A 676 15.56 13.50 9.00
CA SER A 676 16.41 12.30 9.07
C SER A 676 17.31 12.15 7.83
N ASP A 677 18.47 11.51 8.00
CA ASP A 677 19.39 11.23 6.89
C ASP A 677 18.75 10.38 5.78
N VAL A 678 17.88 9.44 6.15
CA VAL A 678 17.17 8.56 5.21
C VAL A 678 16.17 9.38 4.37
N SER A 679 15.33 10.21 5.00
CA SER A 679 14.40 11.08 4.26
C SER A 679 15.15 12.06 3.36
N LYS A 680 16.23 12.66 3.88
CA LYS A 680 17.07 13.59 3.13
C LYS A 680 17.67 12.95 1.88
N ARG A 681 18.30 11.77 2.03
CA ARG A 681 18.91 11.03 0.91
C ARG A 681 17.88 10.63 -0.15
N LEU A 682 16.74 10.06 0.27
CA LEU A 682 15.67 9.66 -0.66
C LEU A 682 15.10 10.85 -1.43
N TRP A 683 14.99 12.01 -0.79
CA TRP A 683 14.58 13.24 -1.44
C TRP A 683 15.63 13.79 -2.40
N GLU A 684 16.83 14.12 -1.90
CA GLU A 684 17.89 14.81 -2.63
C GLU A 684 18.47 13.95 -3.76
N GLU A 685 18.65 12.65 -3.55
CA GLU A 685 19.21 11.75 -4.56
C GLU A 685 18.11 11.04 -5.36
N GLY A 686 17.07 10.54 -4.69
CA GLY A 686 16.02 9.77 -5.34
C GLY A 686 15.08 10.64 -6.18
N ILE A 687 14.36 11.55 -5.52
CA ILE A 687 13.32 12.39 -6.16
C ILE A 687 13.94 13.50 -7.01
N MET A 688 14.79 14.34 -6.41
CA MET A 688 15.31 15.55 -7.05
C MET A 688 16.21 15.23 -8.26
N LYS A 689 16.95 14.12 -8.21
CA LYS A 689 17.91 13.71 -9.25
C LYS A 689 17.46 12.49 -10.07
N LEU A 690 16.22 12.02 -9.88
CA LEU A 690 15.62 10.87 -10.57
C LEU A 690 16.42 9.56 -10.43
N LYS A 691 17.11 9.34 -9.31
CA LYS A 691 17.84 8.08 -9.06
C LYS A 691 16.91 7.02 -8.47
N PHE A 692 16.27 6.27 -9.35
CA PHE A 692 15.31 5.22 -8.96
C PHE A 692 15.94 4.10 -8.12
N ASP A 693 17.23 3.81 -8.28
CA ASP A 693 17.92 2.82 -7.44
C ASP A 693 18.01 3.28 -5.98
N THR A 694 18.19 4.58 -5.72
CA THR A 694 18.12 5.13 -4.36
C THR A 694 16.72 5.02 -3.78
N LEU A 695 15.66 5.21 -4.59
CA LEU A 695 14.28 5.09 -4.12
C LEU A 695 13.92 3.66 -3.65
N LYS A 696 14.61 2.62 -4.16
CA LYS A 696 14.44 1.23 -3.70
C LYS A 696 14.89 1.01 -2.25
N GLU A 697 15.65 1.96 -1.68
CA GLU A 697 16.02 1.95 -0.27
C GLU A 697 14.80 2.22 0.63
N PHE A 698 13.74 2.88 0.12
CA PHE A 698 12.52 3.12 0.87
C PHE A 698 11.81 1.82 1.24
N LYS A 699 11.79 1.52 2.55
CA LYS A 699 11.16 0.32 3.10
C LYS A 699 10.43 0.69 4.40
N LEU A 700 9.10 0.63 4.37
CA LEU A 700 8.28 0.76 5.59
C LEU A 700 8.36 -0.49 6.48
N ILE A 701 8.76 -1.62 5.91
CA ILE A 701 9.03 -2.86 6.64
C ILE A 701 10.48 -3.23 6.33
N ASP A 702 11.34 -3.15 7.34
CA ASP A 702 12.75 -3.48 7.20
C ASP A 702 12.97 -4.99 6.98
N ASN A 703 14.03 -5.32 6.24
CA ASN A 703 14.55 -6.69 6.09
C ASN A 703 13.61 -7.70 5.40
N ILE A 704 12.71 -7.28 4.50
CA ILE A 704 11.88 -8.19 3.70
C ILE A 704 12.72 -9.29 2.99
N GLY A 705 13.95 -8.97 2.57
CA GLY A 705 14.85 -9.93 1.91
C GLY A 705 15.42 -11.02 2.81
N GLU A 706 15.29 -10.90 4.13
CA GLU A 706 15.68 -11.94 5.09
C GLU A 706 14.48 -12.74 5.60
N VAL A 707 13.27 -12.25 5.36
CA VAL A 707 12.02 -12.82 5.84
C VAL A 707 11.39 -13.69 4.76
N TYR A 708 11.23 -14.97 5.06
CA TYR A 708 10.61 -15.94 4.15
C TYR A 708 9.27 -16.41 4.70
N ASP A 709 8.32 -16.62 3.78
CA ASP A 709 7.08 -17.31 4.10
C ASP A 709 7.39 -18.79 4.35
N VAL A 710 6.81 -19.36 5.40
CA VAL A 710 6.92 -20.79 5.73
C VAL A 710 5.53 -21.36 5.85
N PHE A 711 5.20 -22.24 4.91
CA PHE A 711 3.93 -22.93 4.89
C PHE A 711 3.93 -24.05 5.94
N ILE A 712 3.02 -23.93 6.91
CA ILE A 712 2.86 -24.90 7.98
C ILE A 712 1.79 -25.90 7.55
N GLU A 713 2.23 -27.05 7.04
CA GLU A 713 1.32 -28.15 6.71
C GLU A 713 0.97 -28.90 7.99
N LYS A 714 -0.03 -28.38 8.70
CA LYS A 714 -0.63 -29.07 9.84
C LYS A 714 -1.17 -30.42 9.39
N LYS A 715 -1.29 -31.40 10.32
CA LYS A 715 -2.04 -32.67 10.12
C LYS A 715 -3.57 -32.46 9.91
N ASP A 716 -3.98 -31.33 9.35
CA ASP A 716 -5.35 -30.99 8.96
C ASP A 716 -5.47 -31.16 7.43
N SER A 717 -6.57 -31.75 6.98
CA SER A 717 -6.79 -32.12 5.58
C SER A 717 -6.74 -30.91 4.64
N LYS A 718 -7.12 -29.71 5.10
CA LYS A 718 -7.15 -28.51 4.26
C LYS A 718 -5.76 -27.97 3.89
N ALA A 719 -4.80 -28.00 4.81
CA ALA A 719 -3.45 -27.50 4.52
C ALA A 719 -2.76 -28.43 3.50
N THR A 720 -2.91 -29.75 3.68
CA THR A 720 -2.42 -30.75 2.73
C THR A 720 -3.08 -30.60 1.36
N ALA A 721 -4.41 -30.49 1.30
CA ALA A 721 -5.14 -30.26 0.05
C ALA A 721 -4.64 -29.03 -0.73
N LEU A 722 -4.40 -27.91 -0.02
CA LEU A 722 -3.84 -26.70 -0.65
C LEU A 722 -2.44 -26.91 -1.22
N ALA A 723 -1.59 -27.65 -0.51
CA ALA A 723 -0.23 -27.95 -0.95
C ALA A 723 -0.24 -28.92 -2.15
N ASP A 724 -1.10 -29.93 -2.14
CA ASP A 724 -1.28 -30.88 -3.24
C ASP A 724 -1.78 -30.19 -4.50
N ALA A 725 -2.81 -29.34 -4.37
CA ALA A 725 -3.33 -28.55 -5.48
C ALA A 725 -2.28 -27.59 -6.06
N TYR A 726 -1.51 -26.91 -5.19
CA TYR A 726 -0.42 -26.03 -5.64
C TYR A 726 0.62 -26.82 -6.42
N GLU A 727 0.98 -28.01 -5.92
CA GLU A 727 1.95 -28.88 -6.56
C GLU A 727 1.49 -29.36 -7.93
N GLU A 728 0.27 -29.84 -8.01
CA GLU A 728 -0.28 -30.39 -9.24
C GLU A 728 -0.41 -29.31 -10.32
N VAL A 729 -0.98 -28.16 -9.97
CA VAL A 729 -1.10 -27.01 -10.88
C VAL A 729 0.29 -26.51 -11.30
N PHE A 730 1.32 -26.58 -10.44
CA PHE A 730 2.69 -26.15 -10.79
C PHE A 730 3.46 -27.16 -11.65
N LYS A 731 3.17 -28.46 -11.55
CA LYS A 731 3.84 -29.49 -12.36
C LYS A 731 3.31 -29.59 -13.77
N TYR A 732 2.00 -29.69 -13.93
CA TYR A 732 1.41 -30.02 -15.21
C TYR A 732 1.15 -28.77 -16.06
N LYS A 733 1.78 -28.74 -17.25
CA LYS A 733 1.71 -27.58 -18.16
C LYS A 733 0.43 -27.55 -19.00
N ASP A 734 -0.20 -28.69 -19.21
CA ASP A 734 -1.30 -28.86 -20.15
C ASP A 734 -2.60 -29.30 -19.46
N GLU A 735 -2.60 -30.39 -18.69
CA GLU A 735 -3.77 -30.89 -17.98
C GLU A 735 -3.43 -31.26 -16.53
N PHE A 736 -4.26 -30.84 -15.57
CA PHE A 736 -4.14 -31.24 -14.16
C PHE A 736 -5.43 -31.95 -13.70
N HIS A 737 -5.30 -32.84 -12.73
CA HIS A 737 -6.34 -33.75 -12.23
C HIS A 737 -6.62 -33.54 -10.72
N TYR A 738 -6.70 -32.27 -10.30
CA TYR A 738 -7.08 -31.91 -8.92
C TYR A 738 -8.52 -31.41 -8.85
N ASP A 739 -9.31 -31.88 -7.89
CA ASP A 739 -10.64 -31.32 -7.64
C ASP A 739 -10.54 -29.98 -6.89
N LEU A 740 -10.56 -28.88 -7.63
CA LEU A 740 -10.46 -27.53 -7.06
C LEU A 740 -11.57 -27.21 -6.05
N ARG A 741 -12.69 -27.95 -6.02
CA ARG A 741 -13.77 -27.75 -5.04
C ARG A 741 -13.36 -28.09 -3.61
N GLU A 742 -12.26 -28.85 -3.43
CA GLU A 742 -11.71 -29.13 -2.10
C GLU A 742 -11.08 -27.90 -1.45
N ILE A 743 -10.59 -26.95 -2.27
CA ILE A 743 -9.80 -25.79 -1.81
C ILE A 743 -10.40 -24.44 -2.18
N LEU A 744 -11.30 -24.39 -3.17
CA LEU A 744 -11.96 -23.19 -3.67
C LEU A 744 -13.49 -23.32 -3.59
N PRO A 745 -14.22 -22.20 -3.41
CA PRO A 745 -15.68 -22.20 -3.56
C PRO A 745 -16.10 -22.70 -4.94
N GLU A 746 -17.25 -23.35 -5.02
CA GLU A 746 -17.73 -24.01 -6.24
C GLU A 746 -17.83 -23.05 -7.44
N SER A 747 -18.25 -21.79 -7.22
CA SER A 747 -18.33 -20.76 -8.26
C SER A 747 -16.97 -20.43 -8.88
N LEU A 748 -15.92 -20.34 -8.06
CA LEU A 748 -14.55 -20.09 -8.52
C LEU A 748 -13.95 -21.32 -9.19
N ALA A 749 -14.20 -22.52 -8.63
CA ALA A 749 -13.69 -23.76 -9.19
C ALA A 749 -14.22 -23.99 -10.62
N LYS A 750 -15.48 -23.64 -10.90
CA LYS A 750 -16.10 -23.78 -12.23
C LYS A 750 -15.45 -22.91 -13.33
N GLN A 751 -14.77 -21.82 -12.96
CA GLN A 751 -14.10 -20.94 -13.92
C GLN A 751 -12.80 -21.55 -14.47
N PHE A 752 -12.26 -22.58 -13.81
CA PHE A 752 -11.04 -23.25 -14.21
C PHE A 752 -11.37 -24.67 -14.70
N GLY A 753 -11.16 -24.91 -16.00
CA GLY A 753 -11.17 -26.27 -16.53
C GLY A 753 -9.89 -27.04 -16.19
N ASN A 754 -9.85 -28.34 -16.47
CA ASN A 754 -8.65 -29.17 -16.27
C ASN A 754 -7.48 -28.76 -17.18
N THR A 755 -7.76 -28.03 -18.27
CA THR A 755 -6.77 -27.47 -19.19
C THR A 755 -6.69 -25.96 -18.98
N LEU A 756 -5.49 -25.44 -18.65
CA LEU A 756 -5.30 -24.02 -18.31
C LEU A 756 -4.39 -23.29 -19.30
N SER A 757 -4.74 -22.06 -19.66
CA SER A 757 -3.81 -21.14 -20.32
C SER A 757 -2.65 -20.76 -19.38
N VAL A 758 -1.56 -20.20 -19.92
CA VAL A 758 -0.41 -19.74 -19.10
C VAL A 758 -0.86 -18.68 -18.10
N PHE A 759 -1.83 -17.84 -18.47
CA PHE A 759 -2.36 -16.78 -17.63
C PHE A 759 -3.27 -17.34 -16.54
N GLN A 760 -4.27 -18.15 -16.93
CA GLN A 760 -5.18 -18.83 -16.00
C GLN A 760 -4.42 -19.67 -14.97
N ARG A 761 -3.35 -20.34 -15.39
CA ARG A 761 -2.48 -21.10 -14.49
C ARG A 761 -1.74 -20.22 -13.49
N LYS A 762 -1.11 -19.13 -13.94
CA LYS A 762 -0.46 -18.16 -13.04
C LYS A 762 -1.46 -17.61 -12.03
N THR A 763 -2.69 -17.40 -12.46
CA THR A 763 -3.78 -16.90 -11.64
C THR A 763 -4.31 -17.93 -10.65
N LEU A 764 -4.52 -19.17 -11.07
CA LEU A 764 -4.88 -20.26 -10.17
C LEU A 764 -3.78 -20.48 -9.12
N LEU A 765 -2.50 -20.49 -9.51
CA LEU A 765 -1.38 -20.56 -8.55
C LEU A 765 -1.39 -19.40 -7.55
N ARG A 766 -1.75 -18.19 -7.99
CA ARG A 766 -1.91 -17.03 -7.09
C ARG A 766 -3.08 -17.21 -6.13
N LEU A 767 -4.22 -17.73 -6.59
CA LEU A 767 -5.38 -18.04 -5.75
C LEU A 767 -5.06 -19.11 -4.70
N ILE A 768 -4.40 -20.18 -5.11
CA ILE A 768 -4.01 -21.25 -4.19
C ILE A 768 -3.02 -20.70 -3.16
N ARG A 769 -1.97 -19.99 -3.61
CA ARG A 769 -0.98 -19.36 -2.70
C ARG A 769 -1.63 -18.37 -1.73
N SER A 770 -2.64 -17.65 -2.19
CA SER A 770 -3.46 -16.76 -1.38
C SER A 770 -4.15 -17.51 -0.23
N ARG A 771 -4.80 -18.64 -0.52
CA ARG A 771 -5.39 -19.50 0.53
C ARG A 771 -4.35 -20.15 1.43
N MET A 772 -3.21 -20.56 0.87
CA MET A 772 -2.08 -21.08 1.66
C MET A 772 -1.56 -20.06 2.68
N SER A 773 -1.72 -18.75 2.42
CA SER A 773 -1.21 -17.70 3.31
C SER A 773 -1.85 -17.70 4.71
N GLU A 774 -3.06 -18.24 4.87
CA GLU A 774 -3.71 -18.46 6.18
C GLU A 774 -2.92 -19.43 7.07
N TYR A 775 -2.08 -20.27 6.46
CA TYR A 775 -1.21 -21.27 7.10
C TYR A 775 0.28 -20.90 6.99
N MET A 776 0.61 -19.70 6.53
CA MET A 776 2.00 -19.24 6.43
C MET A 776 2.37 -18.34 7.61
N VAL A 777 3.56 -18.59 8.17
CA VAL A 777 4.25 -17.67 9.08
C VAL A 777 5.47 -17.07 8.38
N GLN A 778 5.88 -15.89 8.82
CA GLN A 778 7.02 -15.19 8.25
C GLN A 778 8.20 -15.25 9.21
N ILE A 779 9.32 -15.85 8.78
CA ILE A 779 10.50 -16.06 9.63
C ILE A 779 11.76 -15.51 8.99
N ARG A 780 12.75 -15.09 9.79
CA ARG A 780 14.05 -14.65 9.28
C ARG A 780 15.01 -15.83 9.18
N VAL A 781 15.18 -16.37 7.97
CA VAL A 781 15.99 -17.58 7.76
C VAL A 781 17.47 -17.35 8.04
N SER A 782 17.98 -16.12 7.83
CA SER A 782 19.35 -15.74 8.21
C SER A 782 19.67 -15.92 9.70
N ARG A 783 18.63 -16.02 10.55
CA ARG A 783 18.72 -16.22 12.00
C ARG A 783 18.43 -17.67 12.43
N LEU A 784 18.28 -18.58 11.48
CA LEU A 784 18.08 -20.01 11.70
C LEU A 784 19.31 -20.72 11.13
N LYS A 785 20.25 -21.11 11.98
CA LYS A 785 21.44 -21.90 11.64
C LYS A 785 21.16 -23.39 11.79
N ASP A 786 20.43 -23.77 12.84
CA ASP A 786 20.25 -25.19 13.23
C ASP A 786 18.81 -25.72 13.05
N ASN A 787 17.81 -24.86 12.79
CA ASN A 787 16.40 -25.24 12.60
C ASN A 787 15.77 -24.58 11.35
N VAL A 788 16.49 -24.64 10.21
CA VAL A 788 16.01 -24.12 8.92
C VAL A 788 14.92 -25.05 8.39
N PRO A 789 13.70 -24.55 8.13
CA PRO A 789 12.65 -25.38 7.54
C PRO A 789 13.06 -25.82 6.12
N ILE A 790 12.39 -26.83 5.60
CA ILE A 790 12.73 -27.41 4.31
C ILE A 790 12.20 -26.47 3.22
N GLU A 791 12.96 -26.23 2.14
CA GLU A 791 12.41 -25.49 0.99
C GLU A 791 11.21 -26.23 0.42
N PHE A 792 10.14 -25.52 0.06
CA PHE A 792 8.95 -26.15 -0.52
C PHE A 792 9.27 -26.90 -1.83
N LYS A 793 10.39 -26.57 -2.49
CA LYS A 793 10.94 -27.37 -3.60
C LYS A 793 11.13 -28.85 -3.28
N ASN A 794 11.41 -29.22 -2.05
CA ASN A 794 11.51 -30.64 -1.67
C ASN A 794 10.14 -31.34 -1.63
N ARG A 795 9.04 -30.58 -1.64
CA ARG A 795 7.71 -31.09 -1.98
C ARG A 795 7.58 -31.10 -3.50
N GLY A 796 7.62 -32.29 -4.09
CA GLY A 796 7.33 -32.47 -5.52
C GLY A 796 8.36 -31.91 -6.51
N ASN A 797 9.50 -31.37 -6.09
CA ASN A 797 10.50 -30.72 -6.96
C ASN A 797 10.00 -29.42 -7.65
N ILE A 798 9.27 -28.60 -6.90
CA ILE A 798 8.62 -27.36 -7.38
C ILE A 798 9.42 -26.11 -7.04
N ASP A 799 9.84 -25.36 -8.06
CA ASP A 799 10.58 -24.13 -7.86
C ASP A 799 9.69 -23.05 -7.21
N SER A 800 9.94 -22.75 -5.94
CA SER A 800 9.10 -21.87 -5.12
C SER A 800 9.95 -21.10 -4.11
N ASN A 801 9.60 -19.83 -3.87
CA ASN A 801 10.38 -18.91 -3.05
C ASN A 801 9.94 -18.91 -1.57
N PHE A 802 9.48 -20.06 -1.04
CA PHE A 802 9.01 -20.18 0.34
C PHE A 802 9.37 -21.55 0.93
N TYR A 803 9.37 -21.63 2.26
CA TYR A 803 9.71 -22.83 3.00
C TYR A 803 8.47 -23.60 3.42
N TRP A 804 8.68 -24.81 3.93
CA TRP A 804 7.65 -25.78 4.25
C TRP A 804 8.01 -26.54 5.51
N VAL A 805 7.02 -26.68 6.40
CA VAL A 805 7.06 -27.61 7.53
C VAL A 805 6.14 -28.78 7.21
N PRO A 806 6.68 -29.99 6.99
CA PRO A 806 5.86 -31.17 6.67
C PRO A 806 5.10 -31.69 7.89
N PRO A 807 3.97 -32.41 7.71
CA PRO A 807 3.17 -32.94 8.81
C PRO A 807 3.95 -33.86 9.76
N GLY A 808 4.94 -34.58 9.22
CA GLY A 808 5.81 -35.48 9.99
C GLY A 808 6.85 -34.78 10.87
N GLN A 809 7.17 -33.51 10.60
CA GLN A 809 8.12 -32.71 11.38
C GLN A 809 7.45 -31.52 12.07
N PHE A 810 6.12 -31.45 12.07
CA PHE A 810 5.35 -30.34 12.62
C PHE A 810 5.83 -29.94 14.03
N GLU A 811 5.93 -30.91 14.95
CA GLU A 811 6.36 -30.67 16.34
C GLU A 811 7.82 -30.20 16.47
N ASN A 812 8.67 -30.41 15.47
CA ASN A 812 10.07 -29.99 15.50
C ASN A 812 10.21 -28.49 15.19
N TYR A 813 9.33 -27.96 14.34
CA TYR A 813 9.42 -26.58 13.83
C TYR A 813 8.31 -25.67 14.36
N TYR A 814 7.23 -26.23 14.89
CA TYR A 814 6.04 -25.46 15.23
C TYR A 814 5.42 -25.93 16.54
N ASP A 815 5.01 -24.98 17.36
CA ASP A 815 4.23 -25.15 18.58
C ASP A 815 2.82 -24.60 18.35
N GLU A 816 1.78 -25.35 18.70
CA GLU A 816 0.41 -24.94 18.42
C GLU A 816 -0.05 -23.68 19.18
N GLU A 817 0.58 -23.38 20.33
CA GLU A 817 0.24 -22.21 21.14
C GLU A 817 1.11 -21.00 20.78
N THR A 818 2.42 -21.21 20.60
CA THR A 818 3.43 -20.14 20.54
C THR A 818 4.03 -19.91 19.15
N GLY A 819 3.79 -20.82 18.20
CA GLY A 819 4.15 -20.67 16.80
C GLY A 819 5.47 -21.32 16.42
N PHE A 820 6.21 -20.73 15.48
CA PHE A 820 7.47 -21.30 14.99
C PHE A 820 8.55 -21.40 16.09
N LYS A 821 9.27 -22.53 16.15
CA LYS A 821 10.32 -22.87 17.12
C LYS A 821 11.72 -22.52 16.60
N ASP A 822 12.63 -22.12 17.48
CA ASP A 822 14.01 -21.75 17.13
C ASP A 822 15.08 -22.80 17.47
N GLU A 823 16.35 -22.42 17.24
CA GLU A 823 17.60 -23.17 17.48
C GLU A 823 17.75 -23.82 18.87
N SER A 824 17.05 -23.36 19.92
CA SER A 824 17.23 -23.84 21.30
C SER A 824 16.08 -24.71 21.83
N GLY A 825 15.05 -24.93 21.02
CA GLY A 825 13.76 -25.44 21.50
C GLY A 825 12.97 -24.43 22.34
N ASN A 826 13.40 -23.17 22.39
CA ASN A 826 12.76 -22.04 23.07
C ASN A 826 12.75 -20.79 22.16
N SER A 827 11.91 -20.83 21.12
CA SER A 827 11.42 -19.72 20.27
C SER A 827 12.14 -18.33 20.26
N PHE A 828 12.67 -17.96 19.09
CA PHE A 828 13.35 -16.72 18.68
C PHE A 828 12.60 -16.18 17.45
N ILE A 829 12.83 -14.89 17.15
CA ILE A 829 12.41 -14.10 15.96
C ILE A 829 10.98 -13.57 16.13
N ILE A 830 10.60 -12.28 16.01
CA ILE A 830 11.08 -11.05 15.35
C ILE A 830 11.21 -9.94 16.40
#